data_AF-A0A168AAK2-F1
#
_entry.id   AF-A0A168AAK2-F1
#
_cell.length_a   1.000
_cell.length_b   1.000
_cell.length_c   1.000
_cell.angle_alpha   90.00
_cell.angle_beta   90.00
_cell.angle_gamma   90.00
#
_symmetry.space_group_name_H-M   'P 1'
#
loop_
_entity.id
_entity.type
_entity.pdbx_description
1 polymer ?
#
loop_
_entity_poly.entity_id
_entity_poly.type
_entity_poly.pdbx_seq_one_letter_code
_entity_poly.pdbx_strand_id
1 'polypeptide(L)'
;MAPVTRSRAHPSEGRTGAAVGGPVLSVPTEHRSPHRAEGGTNSNQDSGSGDEDDEEDEGPVRSPLTNLFYTVDNLDDETEELVRELFRPQASEETPPMVIEWCGISNDPDVYAFQLREIVPRTIRIGSATSRIPQPSCNCTGSANTPCRHLIWLIDQIAKQTLGNHPPDQPLVLDHNAFPQALGDAYTRIADFHIDVLANTLHCSARPPNGRPNVHRVREAREILAGLAGVRDDVHVDTYAPEIFDVESAALQDLLWKSGERWRNNNEDDEEEEEGEEKKDSDEHMSSDDEGSDDGDGPGSGGQGHRPRSTQGRRGGGGGHGNGGRSLLERGDLQLTVLRLLVSNDEFFAMFLKLLAPYDKARDPYRKIQQRVEYVLEVLLAGQGAVRAGAVTEPGEGAGGEGGGGGGEVPEDTLSETTTRTSNTETVVAWTARHVENAVEQIRLLLQQQIPRPPAAWARRSAGRALVWIFHALVFQHNRDVPVHAGATQDDRNLYQRLIGNNNNNNSEGGFFLLDALQLLVDQVHFRTQLERIRQRIQVNGYREPYMRKLDEILAQMREAAARPRGGGSDSGNRRRRHGDDDDDDDDNENPLDPPSRGPVGGGGGGSRSGRMIGVSVPAGAGSKRQGSGTGRSSDRATKRMR
;
A
#
# COMPACT_ATOMS: atom_id res chain seq x y z
N MET A 1 -41.48 7.02 -31.97
CA MET A 1 -42.62 6.45 -32.73
C MET A 1 -42.13 5.21 -33.46
N ALA A 2 -42.97 4.18 -33.65
CA ALA A 2 -42.66 2.96 -34.42
C ALA A 2 -43.03 3.17 -35.92
N PRO A 3 -42.74 2.27 -36.90
CA PRO A 3 -42.89 0.80 -36.89
C PRO A 3 -41.55 0.03 -37.07
N VAL A 4 -41.38 -1.30 -36.91
CA VAL A 4 -42.25 -2.52 -36.89
C VAL A 4 -42.58 -3.14 -38.25
N THR A 5 -41.76 -4.10 -38.70
CA THR A 5 -42.10 -5.29 -39.55
C THR A 5 -40.82 -6.14 -39.74
N ARG A 6 -40.84 -7.46 -40.05
CA ARG A 6 -41.72 -8.57 -39.61
C ARG A 6 -40.97 -9.89 -39.87
N SER A 7 -41.15 -10.91 -39.03
CA SER A 7 -40.41 -12.18 -39.08
C SER A 7 -40.69 -13.06 -40.31
N ARG A 8 -39.74 -13.94 -40.65
CA ARG A 8 -40.02 -15.20 -41.36
C ARG A 8 -39.09 -16.32 -40.86
N ALA A 9 -39.65 -17.49 -40.60
CA ALA A 9 -38.95 -18.72 -40.21
C ALA A 9 -39.61 -19.92 -40.92
N HIS A 10 -38.90 -21.05 -41.06
CA HIS A 10 -39.42 -22.43 -41.24
C HIS A 10 -38.25 -23.45 -41.26
N PRO A 11 -38.47 -24.79 -41.13
CA PRO A 11 -37.72 -25.57 -40.13
C PRO A 11 -37.20 -26.94 -40.66
N SER A 12 -37.32 -28.00 -39.85
CA SER A 12 -37.05 -29.44 -40.08
C SER A 12 -35.60 -29.92 -39.88
N GLU A 13 -35.31 -31.18 -39.54
CA GLU A 13 -35.87 -32.10 -38.51
C GLU A 13 -35.08 -33.43 -38.54
N GLY A 14 -35.00 -34.15 -37.41
CA GLY A 14 -34.42 -35.50 -37.34
C GLY A 14 -32.87 -35.54 -37.26
N ARG A 15 -32.25 -36.59 -36.70
CA ARG A 15 -32.72 -37.97 -36.52
C ARG A 15 -32.10 -38.64 -35.28
N THR A 16 -32.76 -39.68 -34.77
CA THR A 16 -32.35 -40.46 -33.58
C THR A 16 -31.32 -41.57 -33.88
N GLY A 17 -30.54 -41.95 -32.86
CA GLY A 17 -29.69 -43.15 -32.88
C GLY A 17 -28.97 -43.38 -31.55
N ALA A 18 -29.23 -44.50 -30.88
CA ALA A 18 -28.58 -44.88 -29.62
C ALA A 18 -28.37 -46.40 -29.55
N ALA A 19 -27.18 -46.86 -29.13
CA ALA A 19 -26.94 -48.18 -28.53
C ALA A 19 -25.49 -48.37 -28.01
N VAL A 20 -25.37 -48.70 -26.72
CA VAL A 20 -24.60 -49.83 -26.13
C VAL A 20 -23.24 -50.26 -26.74
N GLY A 21 -22.17 -50.31 -25.92
CA GLY A 21 -20.97 -51.12 -26.21
C GLY A 21 -19.86 -51.04 -25.14
N GLY A 22 -19.63 -52.14 -24.41
CA GLY A 22 -18.81 -52.23 -23.18
C GLY A 22 -17.28 -51.95 -23.25
N PRO A 23 -16.59 -51.97 -22.08
CA PRO A 23 -15.18 -51.63 -21.94
C PRO A 23 -14.23 -52.81 -22.24
N VAL A 24 -12.99 -52.49 -22.63
CA VAL A 24 -11.88 -53.45 -22.80
C VAL A 24 -10.71 -53.05 -21.92
N LEU A 25 -10.18 -54.00 -21.15
CA LEU A 25 -8.94 -53.86 -20.38
C LEU A 25 -7.75 -54.28 -21.25
N SER A 26 -6.64 -53.53 -21.16
CA SER A 26 -5.33 -53.93 -21.69
C SER A 26 -4.23 -53.63 -20.68
N VAL A 27 -3.31 -54.57 -20.51
CA VAL A 27 -2.19 -54.54 -19.55
C VAL A 27 -0.89 -54.22 -20.33
N PRO A 28 0.02 -53.37 -19.81
CA PRO A 28 1.31 -53.14 -20.44
C PRO A 28 2.19 -54.40 -20.34
N THR A 29 2.87 -54.76 -21.43
CA THR A 29 3.83 -55.87 -21.45
C THR A 29 5.25 -55.29 -21.54
N GLU A 30 6.10 -55.57 -20.55
CA GLU A 30 7.53 -55.29 -20.64
C GLU A 30 8.19 -56.17 -21.69
N HIS A 31 9.20 -55.65 -22.40
CA HIS A 31 10.23 -56.50 -23.00
C HIS A 31 11.63 -55.88 -22.82
N ARG A 32 12.63 -56.75 -22.68
CA ARG A 32 13.81 -56.48 -21.87
C ARG A 32 15.12 -56.76 -22.62
N SER A 33 15.94 -55.71 -22.75
CA SER A 33 17.40 -55.80 -22.96
C SER A 33 17.82 -56.48 -24.29
N PRO A 34 19.13 -56.76 -24.51
CA PRO A 34 20.12 -55.74 -24.87
C PRO A 34 20.93 -56.15 -26.12
N HIS A 35 21.84 -55.30 -26.61
CA HIS A 35 23.12 -55.80 -27.14
C HIS A 35 24.24 -54.74 -27.07
N ARG A 36 25.48 -55.21 -27.20
CA ARG A 36 26.75 -54.53 -26.91
C ARG A 36 27.71 -54.72 -28.08
N ALA A 37 28.34 -53.66 -28.56
CA ALA A 37 29.58 -53.72 -29.35
C ALA A 37 30.35 -52.39 -29.19
N GLU A 38 31.68 -52.50 -29.05
CA GLU A 38 32.61 -51.37 -29.15
C GLU A 38 33.29 -51.43 -30.52
N GLY A 39 33.61 -50.28 -31.10
CA GLY A 39 34.32 -50.19 -32.39
C GLY A 39 34.44 -48.72 -32.82
N GLY A 40 35.66 -48.19 -32.85
CA GLY A 40 35.92 -46.78 -33.14
C GLY A 40 36.55 -46.53 -34.52
N THR A 41 37.48 -45.57 -34.56
CA THR A 41 38.24 -44.99 -35.70
C THR A 41 37.68 -43.68 -36.26
N ASN A 42 38.62 -42.80 -36.63
CA ASN A 42 38.40 -41.39 -36.93
C ASN A 42 37.84 -41.17 -38.35
N SER A 43 37.08 -40.09 -38.52
CA SER A 43 37.11 -39.29 -39.74
C SER A 43 36.77 -37.83 -39.43
N ASN A 44 37.67 -36.90 -39.77
CA ASN A 44 37.34 -35.47 -39.77
C ASN A 44 36.25 -35.22 -40.82
N GLN A 45 35.18 -34.53 -40.45
CA GLN A 45 34.29 -33.88 -41.39
C GLN A 45 33.98 -32.47 -40.90
N ASP A 46 34.50 -31.47 -41.61
CA ASP A 46 33.92 -30.13 -41.60
C ASP A 46 32.43 -30.27 -41.88
N SER A 47 31.62 -29.95 -40.87
CA SER A 47 30.18 -29.78 -40.95
C SER A 47 29.95 -28.40 -40.41
N GLY A 48 29.37 -27.52 -41.24
CA GLY A 48 29.42 -26.07 -40.99
C GLY A 48 28.82 -25.68 -39.65
N SER A 49 29.25 -24.52 -39.15
CA SER A 49 28.37 -23.71 -38.32
C SER A 49 27.10 -23.45 -39.13
N GLY A 50 26.04 -24.21 -38.85
CA GLY A 50 24.73 -23.61 -38.95
C GLY A 50 24.74 -22.47 -37.94
N ASP A 51 24.56 -21.26 -38.43
CA ASP A 51 23.89 -20.25 -37.63
C ASP A 51 22.52 -20.88 -37.31
N GLU A 52 22.33 -21.31 -36.06
CA GLU A 52 21.03 -21.76 -35.56
C GLU A 52 20.21 -20.48 -35.37
N ASP A 53 19.70 -19.95 -36.50
CA ASP A 53 18.87 -18.73 -36.55
C ASP A 53 17.79 -18.80 -35.46
N ASP A 54 17.68 -17.74 -34.65
CA ASP A 54 16.84 -17.69 -33.43
C ASP A 54 15.31 -17.66 -33.76
N GLU A 55 14.78 -18.71 -34.39
CA GLU A 55 13.34 -18.91 -34.70
C GLU A 55 12.45 -19.02 -33.44
N GLU A 56 13.01 -18.97 -32.22
CA GLU A 56 12.26 -19.07 -30.96
C GLU A 56 11.44 -17.81 -30.59
N ASP A 57 11.65 -16.66 -31.25
CA ASP A 57 11.02 -15.39 -30.84
C ASP A 57 9.56 -15.20 -31.37
N GLU A 58 8.98 -16.04 -32.26
CA GLU A 58 7.56 -15.91 -32.72
C GLU A 58 6.47 -16.20 -31.63
N GLY A 59 6.83 -16.18 -30.35
CA GLY A 59 5.92 -16.42 -29.21
C GLY A 59 5.32 -15.15 -28.56
N PRO A 60 4.22 -15.30 -27.77
CA PRO A 60 3.62 -14.19 -27.02
C PRO A 60 4.54 -13.69 -25.89
N VAL A 61 4.86 -12.40 -25.93
CA VAL A 61 5.81 -11.74 -25.04
C VAL A 61 5.25 -11.58 -23.61
N ARG A 62 6.07 -11.73 -22.57
CA ARG A 62 5.64 -11.70 -21.17
C ARG A 62 6.25 -10.54 -20.39
N SER A 63 5.45 -9.64 -19.83
CA SER A 63 5.96 -8.54 -18.99
C SER A 63 6.66 -9.09 -17.74
N PRO A 64 7.93 -8.71 -17.47
CA PRO A 64 8.67 -9.18 -16.31
C PRO A 64 8.18 -8.54 -15.00
N LEU A 65 7.40 -7.45 -15.07
CA LEU A 65 6.90 -6.72 -13.91
C LEU A 65 5.48 -7.17 -13.50
N THR A 66 4.67 -7.59 -14.45
CA THR A 66 3.26 -7.94 -14.22
C THR A 66 2.97 -9.41 -14.39
N ASN A 67 3.83 -10.14 -15.12
CA ASN A 67 3.62 -11.51 -15.59
C ASN A 67 2.43 -11.68 -16.55
N LEU A 68 1.88 -10.58 -17.07
CA LEU A 68 0.91 -10.60 -18.16
C LEU A 68 1.61 -11.03 -19.47
N PHE A 69 0.91 -11.84 -20.27
CA PHE A 69 1.34 -12.23 -21.61
C PHE A 69 0.67 -11.34 -22.65
N TYR A 70 1.35 -11.10 -23.77
CA TYR A 70 0.95 -10.19 -24.83
C TYR A 70 1.14 -10.81 -26.21
N THR A 71 0.11 -10.70 -27.05
CA THR A 71 0.18 -11.05 -28.48
C THR A 71 0.57 -9.79 -29.24
N VAL A 72 1.71 -9.84 -29.94
CA VAL A 72 2.37 -8.68 -30.60
C VAL A 72 2.10 -8.60 -32.10
N ASP A 73 1.64 -9.69 -32.71
CA ASP A 73 1.40 -9.95 -34.14
C ASP A 73 0.31 -9.05 -34.82
N ASN A 74 -0.06 -7.94 -34.17
CA ASN A 74 -0.92 -6.87 -34.72
C ASN A 74 -0.21 -5.49 -34.71
N LEU A 75 1.07 -5.44 -34.34
CA LEU A 75 1.92 -4.25 -34.34
C LEU A 75 2.66 -4.09 -35.68
N ASP A 76 3.24 -2.92 -35.89
CA ASP A 76 4.34 -2.73 -36.84
C ASP A 76 5.68 -3.21 -36.27
N ASP A 77 6.62 -3.57 -37.15
CA ASP A 77 7.92 -4.17 -36.83
C ASP A 77 8.71 -3.35 -35.78
N GLU A 78 8.70 -2.01 -35.86
CA GLU A 78 9.38 -1.10 -34.92
C GLU A 78 8.74 -1.14 -33.52
N THR A 79 7.40 -1.12 -33.47
CA THR A 79 6.65 -1.20 -32.21
C THR A 79 6.69 -2.60 -31.60
N GLU A 80 6.74 -3.66 -32.42
CA GLU A 80 6.97 -5.03 -31.94
C GLU A 80 8.37 -5.18 -31.32
N GLU A 81 9.43 -4.76 -32.01
CA GLU A 81 10.79 -4.81 -31.47
C GLU A 81 10.89 -4.02 -30.15
N LEU A 82 10.25 -2.85 -30.07
CA LEU A 82 10.19 -2.05 -28.83
C LEU A 82 9.46 -2.75 -27.69
N VAL A 83 8.35 -3.45 -27.95
CA VAL A 83 7.63 -4.25 -26.92
C VAL A 83 8.48 -5.44 -26.48
N ARG A 84 9.15 -6.11 -27.43
CA ARG A 84 10.11 -7.20 -27.14
C ARG A 84 11.27 -6.70 -26.30
N GLU A 85 11.93 -5.60 -26.66
CA GLU A 85 13.06 -5.02 -25.92
C GLU A 85 12.66 -4.56 -24.50
N LEU A 86 11.47 -3.97 -24.32
CA LEU A 86 10.95 -3.57 -23.01
C LEU A 86 10.66 -4.76 -22.09
N PHE A 87 10.16 -5.88 -22.61
CA PHE A 87 9.77 -7.05 -21.82
C PHE A 87 10.82 -8.17 -21.78
N ARG A 88 11.82 -8.15 -22.68
CA ARG A 88 13.01 -9.01 -22.62
C ARG A 88 13.63 -8.88 -21.22
N PRO A 89 13.89 -9.99 -20.50
CA PRO A 89 14.48 -9.93 -19.16
C PRO A 89 15.81 -9.19 -19.22
N GLN A 90 15.85 -7.95 -18.72
CA GLN A 90 17.05 -7.13 -18.82
C GLN A 90 18.21 -7.83 -18.11
N ALA A 91 19.35 -7.94 -18.80
CA ALA A 91 20.61 -8.27 -18.16
C ALA A 91 20.86 -7.30 -17.00
N SER A 92 21.60 -7.72 -15.97
CA SER A 92 21.73 -7.00 -14.70
C SER A 92 22.54 -5.69 -14.76
N GLU A 93 22.70 -5.10 -15.95
CA GLU A 93 23.32 -3.81 -16.21
C GLU A 93 22.26 -2.77 -16.61
N GLU A 94 21.40 -2.37 -15.67
CA GLU A 94 20.69 -1.08 -15.77
C GLU A 94 21.72 0.04 -15.63
N THR A 95 22.19 0.65 -16.73
CA THR A 95 22.93 1.92 -16.62
C THR A 95 22.00 3.01 -16.08
N PRO A 96 22.36 3.75 -15.01
CA PRO A 96 21.35 4.10 -14.01
C PRO A 96 20.73 5.48 -14.22
N PRO A 97 19.57 5.78 -13.58
CA PRO A 97 19.12 7.15 -13.39
C PRO A 97 20.25 7.97 -12.73
N MET A 98 20.52 9.10 -13.35
CA MET A 98 21.77 9.82 -13.19
C MET A 98 21.57 11.01 -12.19
N VAL A 99 22.46 11.31 -11.23
CA VAL A 99 22.44 12.54 -10.39
C VAL A 99 23.85 13.18 -10.29
N ILE A 100 23.96 14.52 -10.43
CA ILE A 100 25.24 15.26 -10.32
C ILE A 100 25.91 14.96 -8.97
N GLU A 101 27.16 14.49 -9.03
CA GLU A 101 27.77 13.74 -7.93
C GLU A 101 28.91 14.49 -7.21
N TRP A 102 29.60 15.39 -7.92
CA TRP A 102 30.78 16.09 -7.41
C TRP A 102 30.97 17.45 -8.08
N CYS A 103 31.56 18.38 -7.34
CA CYS A 103 32.09 19.64 -7.85
C CYS A 103 33.42 19.98 -7.14
N GLY A 104 34.31 20.70 -7.84
CA GLY A 104 35.57 21.17 -7.26
C GLY A 104 36.46 21.91 -8.25
N ILE A 105 37.58 22.41 -7.74
CA ILE A 105 38.60 23.12 -8.52
C ILE A 105 39.53 22.10 -9.20
N SER A 106 39.90 22.38 -10.44
CA SER A 106 40.84 21.59 -11.25
C SER A 106 42.30 21.79 -10.79
N ASN A 107 43.23 21.10 -11.46
CA ASN A 107 44.67 21.41 -11.35
C ASN A 107 45.05 22.73 -12.03
N ASP A 108 44.21 23.23 -12.95
CA ASP A 108 44.26 24.63 -13.39
C ASP A 108 43.52 25.50 -12.34
N PRO A 109 44.14 26.58 -11.82
CA PRO A 109 43.55 27.40 -10.76
C PRO A 109 42.29 28.16 -11.21
N ASP A 110 42.06 28.28 -12.51
CA ASP A 110 40.96 29.03 -13.12
C ASP A 110 39.81 28.13 -13.65
N VAL A 111 39.82 26.82 -13.35
CA VAL A 111 38.84 25.85 -13.89
C VAL A 111 38.10 25.10 -12.79
N TYR A 112 36.77 25.10 -12.86
CA TYR A 112 35.89 24.21 -12.07
C TYR A 112 35.48 23.00 -12.90
N ALA A 113 35.37 21.84 -12.25
CA ALA A 113 34.84 20.62 -12.86
C ALA A 113 33.61 20.12 -12.09
N PHE A 114 32.65 19.55 -12.82
CA PHE A 114 31.40 19.00 -12.30
C PHE A 114 31.20 17.58 -12.84
N GLN A 115 30.90 16.62 -11.96
CA GLN A 115 30.61 15.24 -12.35
C GLN A 115 29.12 15.09 -12.63
N LEU A 116 28.79 15.19 -13.92
CA LEU A 116 27.43 15.25 -14.45
C LEU A 116 26.75 13.90 -14.46
N ARG A 117 25.42 13.98 -14.41
CA ARG A 117 24.40 12.93 -14.40
C ARG A 117 23.03 13.64 -14.06
N GLU A 118 21.83 13.07 -14.26
CA GLU A 118 20.85 13.27 -15.35
C GLU A 118 19.57 12.32 -15.26
N ILE A 119 18.74 12.34 -14.18
CA ILE A 119 17.43 11.63 -14.17
C ILE A 119 16.44 12.45 -15.01
N VAL A 120 15.91 11.90 -16.11
CA VAL A 120 14.98 12.64 -16.98
C VAL A 120 13.52 12.41 -16.57
N PRO A 121 12.82 13.37 -15.94
CA PRO A 121 11.44 13.19 -15.51
C PRO A 121 10.50 13.05 -16.72
N ARG A 122 9.78 11.93 -16.77
CA ARG A 122 8.79 11.65 -17.82
C ARG A 122 7.39 12.03 -17.33
N THR A 123 6.63 12.65 -18.21
CA THR A 123 5.23 13.02 -17.95
C THR A 123 4.35 12.30 -18.95
N ILE A 124 3.35 11.57 -18.45
CA ILE A 124 2.33 10.87 -19.22
C ILE A 124 0.99 11.55 -18.98
N ARG A 125 0.18 11.71 -20.03
CA ARG A 125 -1.13 12.34 -19.99
C ARG A 125 -2.16 11.41 -20.62
N ILE A 126 -3.19 11.07 -19.85
CA ILE A 126 -4.32 10.24 -20.27
C ILE A 126 -5.58 11.07 -20.02
N GLY A 127 -6.33 11.39 -21.07
CA GLY A 127 -7.57 12.15 -21.01
C GLY A 127 -8.73 11.39 -21.67
N SER A 128 -9.96 11.85 -21.43
CA SER A 128 -11.14 11.30 -22.11
C SER A 128 -11.10 11.60 -23.62
N ALA A 129 -11.82 10.80 -24.41
CA ALA A 129 -12.04 11.04 -25.84
C ALA A 129 -12.65 12.43 -26.19
N THR A 130 -13.21 13.14 -25.19
CA THR A 130 -13.75 14.50 -25.31
C THR A 130 -12.81 15.61 -24.82
N SER A 131 -11.63 15.25 -24.31
CA SER A 131 -10.64 16.18 -23.76
C SER A 131 -9.71 16.74 -24.84
N ARG A 132 -8.82 17.67 -24.45
CA ARG A 132 -7.74 18.16 -25.32
C ARG A 132 -6.65 17.11 -25.59
N ILE A 133 -6.67 15.97 -24.90
CA ILE A 133 -5.68 14.89 -25.00
C ILE A 133 -6.46 13.56 -25.05
N PRO A 134 -7.13 13.25 -26.18
CA PRO A 134 -8.04 12.12 -26.30
C PRO A 134 -7.35 10.76 -26.47
N GLN A 135 -6.02 10.74 -26.59
CA GLN A 135 -5.19 9.54 -26.62
C GLN A 135 -4.08 9.64 -25.56
N PRO A 136 -3.67 8.52 -24.92
CA PRO A 136 -2.51 8.49 -24.05
C PRO A 136 -1.26 9.03 -24.75
N SER A 137 -0.56 9.96 -24.12
CA SER A 137 0.63 10.64 -24.70
C SER A 137 1.71 10.87 -23.65
N CYS A 138 2.97 10.96 -24.07
CA CYS A 138 4.10 11.14 -23.15
C CYS A 138 5.14 12.11 -23.72
N ASN A 139 5.82 12.88 -22.85
CA ASN A 139 6.85 13.83 -23.27
C ASN A 139 8.10 13.20 -23.94
N CYS A 140 8.19 11.87 -24.03
CA CYS A 140 9.17 11.15 -24.85
C CYS A 140 8.85 11.17 -26.36
N THR A 141 7.58 11.14 -26.78
CA THR A 141 7.20 10.92 -28.20
C THR A 141 7.20 12.18 -29.05
N GLY A 142 7.29 13.36 -28.41
CA GLY A 142 7.17 14.65 -29.10
C GLY A 142 5.80 14.81 -29.75
N SER A 143 5.78 14.85 -31.09
CA SER A 143 4.56 14.87 -31.91
C SER A 143 4.34 13.57 -32.71
N ALA A 144 5.13 12.53 -32.46
CA ALA A 144 4.89 11.22 -33.05
C ALA A 144 3.73 10.53 -32.32
N ASN A 145 2.89 9.81 -33.07
CA ASN A 145 1.76 9.05 -32.53
C ASN A 145 2.14 7.60 -32.14
N THR A 146 3.44 7.28 -32.13
CA THR A 146 3.98 5.97 -31.74
C THR A 146 4.11 5.86 -30.22
N PRO A 147 3.88 4.67 -29.62
CA PRO A 147 3.94 4.49 -28.18
C PRO A 147 5.40 4.31 -27.70
N CYS A 148 5.94 5.21 -26.88
CA CYS A 148 7.28 4.99 -26.30
C CYS A 148 7.24 4.03 -25.09
N ARG A 149 8.40 3.42 -24.78
CA ARG A 149 8.65 2.52 -23.64
C ARG A 149 7.95 2.91 -22.33
N HIS A 150 8.00 4.18 -21.93
CA HIS A 150 7.37 4.67 -20.69
C HIS A 150 5.84 4.54 -20.68
N LEU A 151 5.22 4.71 -21.85
CA LEU A 151 3.76 4.68 -22.01
C LEU A 151 3.25 3.23 -21.97
N ILE A 152 3.92 2.34 -22.70
CA ILE A 152 3.65 0.89 -22.69
C ILE A 152 3.80 0.35 -21.27
N TRP A 153 4.89 0.71 -20.56
CA TRP A 153 5.13 0.35 -19.17
C TRP A 153 3.99 0.78 -18.22
N LEU A 154 3.51 2.03 -18.34
CA LEU A 154 2.42 2.50 -17.46
C LEU A 154 1.11 1.79 -17.79
N ILE A 155 0.82 1.54 -19.07
CA ILE A 155 -0.38 0.83 -19.51
C ILE A 155 -0.36 -0.64 -19.05
N ASP A 156 0.80 -1.31 -19.04
CA ASP A 156 1.02 -2.62 -18.41
C ASP A 156 0.69 -2.59 -16.89
N GLN A 157 1.19 -1.59 -16.15
CA GLN A 157 0.85 -1.45 -14.72
C GLN A 157 -0.65 -1.15 -14.49
N ILE A 158 -1.29 -0.33 -15.33
CA ILE A 158 -2.73 -0.06 -15.26
C ILE A 158 -3.54 -1.32 -15.58
N ALA A 159 -3.15 -2.08 -16.61
CA ALA A 159 -3.79 -3.34 -16.99
C ALA A 159 -3.75 -4.36 -15.84
N LYS A 160 -2.59 -4.54 -15.21
CA LYS A 160 -2.42 -5.42 -14.03
C LYS A 160 -3.40 -5.13 -12.89
N GLN A 161 -3.66 -3.85 -12.61
CA GLN A 161 -4.56 -3.45 -11.52
C GLN A 161 -6.04 -3.54 -11.93
N THR A 162 -6.38 -3.05 -13.13
CA THR A 162 -7.76 -2.86 -13.59
C THR A 162 -8.39 -4.11 -14.23
N LEU A 163 -7.59 -4.96 -14.90
CA LEU A 163 -8.06 -6.20 -15.55
C LEU A 163 -8.01 -7.41 -14.62
N GLY A 164 -8.35 -7.23 -13.33
CA GLY A 164 -8.19 -8.24 -12.27
C GLY A 164 -8.94 -9.57 -12.45
N ASN A 165 -9.81 -9.67 -13.47
CA ASN A 165 -10.57 -10.86 -13.84
C ASN A 165 -10.07 -11.51 -15.16
N HIS A 166 -8.98 -11.02 -15.74
CA HIS A 166 -8.37 -11.65 -16.92
C HIS A 166 -7.68 -12.96 -16.52
N PRO A 167 -7.86 -14.06 -17.26
CA PRO A 167 -7.12 -15.29 -16.98
C PRO A 167 -5.60 -15.04 -17.12
N PRO A 168 -4.76 -15.52 -16.19
CA PRO A 168 -3.32 -15.29 -16.24
C PRO A 168 -2.63 -16.06 -17.36
N ASP A 169 -3.26 -17.14 -17.83
CA ASP A 169 -2.76 -18.01 -18.90
C ASP A 169 -3.28 -17.59 -20.30
N GLN A 170 -4.10 -16.53 -20.37
CA GLN A 170 -4.58 -15.97 -21.63
C GLN A 170 -3.73 -14.73 -21.99
N PRO A 171 -3.18 -14.65 -23.22
CA PRO A 171 -2.48 -13.45 -23.66
C PRO A 171 -3.45 -12.30 -23.95
N LEU A 172 -3.01 -11.09 -23.64
CA LEU A 172 -3.66 -9.83 -24.00
C LEU A 172 -3.26 -9.45 -25.43
N VAL A 173 -4.24 -9.39 -26.33
CA VAL A 173 -4.01 -8.87 -27.69
C VAL A 173 -3.77 -7.37 -27.61
N LEU A 174 -2.65 -6.91 -28.17
CA LEU A 174 -2.35 -5.48 -28.30
C LEU A 174 -3.08 -4.87 -29.52
N ASP A 175 -3.34 -3.57 -29.47
CA ASP A 175 -3.76 -2.79 -30.63
C ASP A 175 -2.56 -2.12 -31.32
N HIS A 176 -2.82 -1.40 -32.42
CA HIS A 176 -1.82 -0.64 -33.18
C HIS A 176 -1.16 0.54 -32.41
N ASN A 177 -1.48 0.73 -31.13
CA ASN A 177 -0.83 1.69 -30.23
C ASN A 177 -0.07 0.98 -29.10
N ALA A 178 0.15 -0.34 -29.22
CA ALA A 178 0.68 -1.21 -28.17
C ALA A 178 -0.14 -1.19 -26.86
N PHE A 179 -1.45 -0.94 -26.94
CA PHE A 179 -2.35 -0.96 -25.78
C PHE A 179 -3.19 -2.25 -25.75
N PRO A 180 -3.44 -2.87 -24.58
CA PRO A 180 -4.22 -4.10 -24.50
C PRO A 180 -5.68 -3.85 -24.90
N GLN A 181 -6.19 -4.56 -25.90
CA GLN A 181 -7.57 -4.39 -26.38
C GLN A 181 -8.61 -4.66 -25.28
N ALA A 182 -8.32 -5.56 -24.33
CA ALA A 182 -9.15 -5.81 -23.16
C ALA A 182 -9.21 -4.62 -22.17
N LEU A 183 -8.21 -3.73 -22.18
CA LEU A 183 -8.24 -2.47 -21.43
C LEU A 183 -9.26 -1.51 -22.03
N GLY A 184 -9.29 -1.36 -23.36
CA GLY A 184 -10.13 -0.36 -24.02
C GLY A 184 -9.72 1.06 -23.64
N ASP A 185 -10.68 1.96 -23.42
CA ASP A 185 -10.41 3.35 -23.06
C ASP A 185 -9.75 3.46 -21.67
N ALA A 186 -8.45 3.78 -21.65
CA ALA A 186 -7.66 3.85 -20.43
C ALA A 186 -8.16 4.91 -19.44
N TYR A 187 -8.71 6.03 -19.92
CA TYR A 187 -9.28 7.06 -19.04
C TYR A 187 -10.52 6.53 -18.29
N THR A 188 -11.43 5.88 -19.00
CA THR A 188 -12.62 5.24 -18.43
C THR A 188 -12.23 4.16 -17.42
N ARG A 189 -11.22 3.32 -17.73
CA ARG A 189 -10.71 2.33 -16.77
C ARG A 189 -10.13 2.95 -15.51
N ILE A 190 -9.38 4.05 -15.61
CA ILE A 190 -8.85 4.79 -14.45
C ILE A 190 -9.98 5.43 -13.64
N ALA A 191 -11.00 5.98 -14.31
CA ALA A 191 -12.16 6.58 -13.66
C ALA A 191 -13.02 5.54 -12.92
N ASP A 192 -13.34 4.42 -13.57
CA ASP A 192 -14.08 3.29 -12.98
C ASP A 192 -13.34 2.67 -11.78
N PHE A 193 -12.01 2.55 -11.88
CA PHE A 193 -11.18 2.03 -10.79
C PHE A 193 -10.99 3.04 -9.65
N HIS A 194 -11.17 4.34 -9.93
CA HIS A 194 -10.87 5.51 -9.11
C HIS A 194 -9.35 5.78 -8.94
N ILE A 195 -8.93 7.00 -9.31
CA ILE A 195 -7.51 7.38 -9.37
C ILE A 195 -6.77 7.22 -8.03
N ASP A 196 -7.39 7.58 -6.89
CA ASP A 196 -6.76 7.40 -5.57
C ASP A 196 -6.49 5.91 -5.25
N VAL A 197 -7.38 5.00 -5.67
CA VAL A 197 -7.20 3.55 -5.47
C VAL A 197 -6.05 3.04 -6.34
N LEU A 198 -6.01 3.49 -7.61
CA LEU A 198 -4.93 3.16 -8.54
C LEU A 198 -3.58 3.68 -8.05
N ALA A 199 -3.49 4.95 -7.67
CA ALA A 199 -2.27 5.57 -7.18
C ALA A 199 -1.71 4.86 -5.94
N ASN A 200 -2.58 4.51 -4.98
CA ASN A 200 -2.21 3.67 -3.84
C ASN A 200 -1.61 2.31 -4.27
N THR A 201 -2.15 1.66 -5.30
CA THR A 201 -1.60 0.39 -5.84
C THR A 201 -0.35 0.53 -6.71
N LEU A 202 -0.04 1.74 -7.17
CA LEU A 202 1.19 2.08 -7.90
C LEU A 202 2.23 2.74 -6.98
N HIS A 203 1.95 2.82 -5.67
CA HIS A 203 2.74 3.49 -4.64
C HIS A 203 3.08 4.96 -4.95
N CYS A 204 2.20 5.69 -5.64
CA CYS A 204 2.38 7.12 -5.93
C CYS A 204 1.28 7.97 -5.27
N SER A 205 1.50 9.29 -5.20
CA SER A 205 0.49 10.24 -4.71
C SER A 205 -0.41 10.75 -5.84
N ALA A 206 -1.73 10.54 -5.71
CA ALA A 206 -2.73 11.22 -6.56
C ALA A 206 -2.88 12.73 -6.22
N ARG A 207 -2.26 13.20 -5.13
CA ARG A 207 -2.32 14.60 -4.66
C ARG A 207 -0.96 15.30 -4.82
N PRO A 208 -0.93 16.64 -4.97
CA PRO A 208 0.32 17.40 -5.02
C PRO A 208 1.26 17.10 -3.84
N PRO A 209 2.60 17.18 -4.01
CA PRO A 209 3.57 16.77 -3.00
C PRO A 209 3.51 17.58 -1.69
N ASN A 210 2.88 18.76 -1.71
CA ASN A 210 2.66 19.61 -0.54
C ASN A 210 1.40 19.21 0.26
N GLY A 211 0.72 18.12 -0.11
CA GLY A 211 -0.47 17.62 0.56
C GLY A 211 -0.18 16.95 1.91
N ARG A 212 -1.25 16.68 2.68
CA ARG A 212 -1.15 15.84 3.89
C ARG A 212 -0.57 14.45 3.53
N PRO A 213 0.28 13.86 4.38
CA PRO A 213 0.86 12.54 4.13
C PRO A 213 -0.24 11.50 3.88
N ASN A 214 -0.08 10.72 2.82
CA ASN A 214 -0.99 9.63 2.50
C ASN A 214 -0.90 8.56 3.63
N VAL A 215 -2.03 8.28 4.27
CA VAL A 215 -2.13 7.34 5.40
C VAL A 215 -1.67 5.94 5.01
N HIS A 216 -1.93 5.51 3.76
CA HIS A 216 -1.37 4.26 3.24
C HIS A 216 0.15 4.33 3.22
N ARG A 217 0.72 5.34 2.57
CA ARG A 217 2.18 5.50 2.45
C ARG A 217 2.90 5.56 3.80
N VAL A 218 2.32 6.22 4.80
CA VAL A 218 2.81 6.21 6.20
C VAL A 218 2.81 4.78 6.77
N ARG A 219 1.73 4.03 6.59
CA ARG A 219 1.62 2.63 7.03
C ARG A 219 2.56 1.70 6.25
N GLU A 220 2.79 1.94 4.97
CA GLU A 220 3.79 1.20 4.21
C GLU A 220 5.22 1.51 4.68
N ALA A 221 5.53 2.77 5.00
CA ALA A 221 6.80 3.14 5.61
C ALA A 221 6.99 2.50 7.01
N ARG A 222 5.91 2.36 7.80
CA ARG A 222 5.88 1.56 9.04
C ARG A 222 6.23 0.10 8.77
N GLU A 223 5.60 -0.51 7.75
CA GLU A 223 5.86 -1.90 7.33
C GLU A 223 7.30 -2.11 6.82
N ILE A 224 7.88 -1.11 6.14
CA ILE A 224 9.29 -1.11 5.70
C ILE A 224 10.22 -1.07 6.91
N LEU A 225 10.08 -0.07 7.79
CA LEU A 225 10.95 0.10 8.95
C LEU A 225 10.86 -1.08 9.93
N ALA A 226 9.67 -1.65 10.11
CA ALA A 226 9.47 -2.88 10.88
C ALA A 226 10.21 -4.09 10.25
N GLY A 227 10.11 -4.26 8.92
CA GLY A 227 10.81 -5.32 8.20
C GLY A 227 12.34 -5.22 8.32
N LEU A 228 12.90 -4.01 8.14
CA LEU A 228 14.33 -3.74 8.35
C LEU A 228 14.79 -4.03 9.79
N ALA A 229 13.93 -3.75 10.78
CA ALA A 229 14.17 -4.08 12.18
C ALA A 229 13.97 -5.57 12.50
N GLY A 230 13.69 -6.42 11.51
CA GLY A 230 13.47 -7.86 11.67
C GLY A 230 12.11 -8.24 12.26
N VAL A 231 11.17 -7.29 12.39
CA VAL A 231 9.83 -7.51 12.93
C VAL A 231 8.92 -8.09 11.84
N ARG A 232 8.41 -9.30 12.06
CA ARG A 232 7.76 -10.12 11.02
C ARG A 232 6.33 -10.53 11.32
N ASP A 233 5.93 -10.55 12.58
CA ASP A 233 4.54 -10.86 12.94
C ASP A 233 3.65 -9.62 12.83
N ASP A 234 2.42 -9.84 12.41
CA ASP A 234 1.50 -8.77 12.04
C ASP A 234 1.17 -7.83 13.22
N VAL A 235 1.21 -8.32 14.47
CA VAL A 235 0.88 -7.49 15.64
C VAL A 235 1.99 -6.48 15.90
N HIS A 236 3.25 -6.92 16.00
CA HIS A 236 4.36 -5.99 16.24
C HIS A 236 4.71 -5.12 15.03
N VAL A 237 4.33 -5.50 13.81
CA VAL A 237 4.40 -4.59 12.64
C VAL A 237 3.32 -3.53 12.72
N ASP A 238 2.07 -3.90 13.01
CA ASP A 238 0.97 -2.93 13.14
C ASP A 238 1.15 -2.00 14.36
N THR A 239 1.87 -2.41 15.41
CA THR A 239 2.27 -1.56 16.54
C THR A 239 3.76 -1.15 16.53
N TYR A 240 4.41 -1.09 15.38
CA TYR A 240 5.82 -0.68 15.30
C TYR A 240 6.00 0.82 15.55
N ALA A 241 6.96 1.22 16.39
CA ALA A 241 7.28 2.61 16.74
C ALA A 241 6.02 3.50 17.01
N PRO A 242 5.17 3.14 17.99
CA PRO A 242 3.90 3.83 18.26
C PRO A 242 4.10 5.32 18.58
N GLU A 243 5.22 5.69 19.20
CA GLU A 243 5.63 7.07 19.48
C GLU A 243 5.86 7.94 18.23
N ILE A 244 6.02 7.33 17.06
CA ILE A 244 6.13 8.00 15.76
C ILE A 244 4.82 7.91 14.98
N PHE A 245 4.18 6.73 14.97
CA PHE A 245 3.10 6.41 14.03
C PHE A 245 1.68 6.48 14.59
N ASP A 246 1.48 6.30 15.90
CA ASP A 246 0.16 6.31 16.55
C ASP A 246 -0.18 7.66 17.21
N VAL A 247 0.54 8.72 16.82
CA VAL A 247 0.25 10.11 17.17
C VAL A 247 -0.90 10.67 16.34
N GLU A 248 -1.55 11.74 16.82
CA GLU A 248 -2.59 12.42 16.05
C GLU A 248 -2.07 12.90 14.68
N SER A 249 -2.89 12.84 13.63
CA SER A 249 -2.45 13.13 12.26
C SER A 249 -1.87 14.55 12.08
N ALA A 250 -2.26 15.50 12.94
CA ALA A 250 -1.67 16.83 13.00
C ALA A 250 -0.26 16.84 13.61
N ALA A 251 -0.03 16.07 14.68
CA ALA A 251 1.29 15.86 15.27
C ALA A 251 2.22 15.06 14.33
N LEU A 252 1.68 14.11 13.56
CA LEU A 252 2.46 13.43 12.52
C LEU A 252 2.89 14.40 11.40
N GLN A 253 2.02 15.32 10.98
CA GLN A 253 2.38 16.39 10.03
C GLN A 253 3.46 17.32 10.61
N ASP A 254 3.34 17.68 11.89
CA ASP A 254 4.33 18.47 12.63
C ASP A 254 5.72 17.79 12.63
N LEU A 255 5.76 16.52 13.06
CA LEU A 255 6.97 15.69 13.09
C LEU A 255 7.60 15.46 11.71
N LEU A 256 6.80 15.35 10.65
CA LEU A 256 7.31 15.06 9.31
C LEU A 256 7.76 16.32 8.54
N TRP A 257 7.16 17.51 8.75
CA TRP A 257 7.48 18.71 7.97
C TRP A 257 8.07 19.90 8.77
N LYS A 258 7.58 20.22 9.98
CA LYS A 258 7.92 21.51 10.63
C LYS A 258 9.37 21.66 11.11
N SER A 259 10.14 20.56 11.22
CA SER A 259 11.55 20.72 11.59
C SER A 259 12.40 21.37 10.50
N GLY A 260 11.91 21.55 9.27
CA GLY A 260 12.61 22.29 8.21
C GLY A 260 12.60 23.81 8.47
N GLU A 261 11.44 24.36 8.81
CA GLU A 261 11.26 25.79 9.13
C GLU A 261 12.15 26.21 10.30
N ARG A 262 12.26 25.34 11.32
CA ARG A 262 13.09 25.60 12.51
C ARG A 262 14.58 25.84 12.21
N TRP A 263 15.15 25.22 11.18
CA TRP A 263 16.55 25.47 10.81
C TRP A 263 16.71 26.74 9.98
N ARG A 264 15.67 27.16 9.25
CA ARG A 264 15.72 28.35 8.41
C ARG A 264 15.72 29.63 9.24
N ASN A 265 14.73 29.78 10.12
CA ASN A 265 14.59 30.94 11.00
C ASN A 265 15.79 31.11 11.95
N ASN A 266 16.46 30.01 12.31
CA ASN A 266 17.60 30.03 13.22
C ASN A 266 18.90 30.60 12.61
N ASN A 267 19.01 30.67 11.27
CA ASN A 267 20.15 31.30 10.59
C ASN A 267 19.92 32.78 10.31
N GLU A 268 18.66 33.20 10.16
CA GLU A 268 18.30 34.60 9.86
C GLU A 268 18.53 35.54 11.08
N ASP A 269 18.60 34.99 12.31
CA ASP A 269 18.94 35.74 13.55
C ASP A 269 20.47 35.90 13.78
N ASP A 270 21.33 35.05 13.18
CA ASP A 270 22.79 35.03 13.45
C ASP A 270 23.61 35.90 12.47
N GLU A 271 23.04 36.34 11.33
CA GLU A 271 23.75 37.15 10.32
C GLU A 271 23.72 38.67 10.57
N GLU A 272 22.86 39.19 11.47
CA GLU A 272 22.73 40.65 11.73
C GLU A 272 23.79 41.23 12.73
N GLU A 273 24.59 40.43 13.44
CA GLU A 273 25.55 40.96 14.44
C GLU A 273 26.99 41.25 13.91
N GLU A 274 27.39 40.83 12.71
CA GLU A 274 28.81 40.91 12.28
C GLU A 274 29.21 42.16 11.44
N GLU A 275 28.28 42.95 10.89
CA GLU A 275 28.60 44.22 10.18
C GLU A 275 28.96 45.42 11.12
N GLY A 276 29.31 45.14 12.39
CA GLY A 276 29.32 46.14 13.48
C GLY A 276 30.60 46.96 13.71
N GLU A 277 31.79 46.48 13.32
CA GLU A 277 33.08 47.05 13.80
C GLU A 277 34.16 47.32 12.73
N GLU A 278 33.86 47.98 11.61
CA GLU A 278 34.90 48.64 10.79
C GLU A 278 34.82 50.18 10.85
N LYS A 279 35.16 50.73 12.03
CA LYS A 279 35.29 52.18 12.22
C LYS A 279 36.67 52.69 11.87
N LYS A 280 36.71 53.47 10.78
CA LYS A 280 37.31 54.81 10.68
C LYS A 280 38.44 55.13 11.67
N ASP A 281 39.64 55.35 11.12
CA ASP A 281 40.70 56.13 11.76
C ASP A 281 41.45 57.00 10.72
N SER A 282 40.73 57.96 10.09
CA SER A 282 41.32 59.06 9.30
C SER A 282 40.30 60.17 8.94
N ASP A 283 40.00 61.08 9.86
CA ASP A 283 39.31 62.34 9.54
C ASP A 283 40.34 63.48 9.43
N GLU A 284 40.67 63.94 8.20
CA GLU A 284 41.33 65.23 7.99
C GLU A 284 40.61 66.11 6.94
N HIS A 285 39.94 67.14 7.48
CA HIS A 285 39.92 68.52 6.99
C HIS A 285 39.07 68.97 5.76
N MET A 286 38.64 70.23 5.88
CA MET A 286 37.89 71.10 4.95
C MET A 286 36.38 70.78 4.80
N SER A 287 35.42 71.67 5.11
CA SER A 287 35.22 73.12 4.85
C SER A 287 34.80 73.41 3.39
N SER A 288 33.73 74.16 3.09
CA SER A 288 32.77 74.91 3.94
C SER A 288 31.50 75.27 3.14
N ASP A 289 30.48 75.81 3.85
CA ASP A 289 29.34 76.61 3.32
C ASP A 289 28.36 75.84 2.38
N ASP A 290 27.12 76.27 2.06
CA ASP A 290 26.46 77.58 2.12
C ASP A 290 24.90 77.49 2.26
N GLU A 291 24.21 78.64 2.25
CA GLU A 291 22.81 78.97 2.64
C GLU A 291 21.57 78.18 2.09
N GLY A 292 20.40 78.38 2.75
CA GLY A 292 19.04 78.01 2.27
C GLY A 292 18.16 77.33 3.35
N SER A 293 17.32 77.98 4.18
CA SER A 293 16.22 78.96 3.98
C SER A 293 14.90 78.38 3.46
N ASP A 294 13.89 78.18 4.33
CA ASP A 294 12.53 78.75 4.20
C ASP A 294 11.73 78.63 5.52
N ASP A 295 10.68 79.43 5.70
CA ASP A 295 9.88 79.58 6.94
C ASP A 295 8.53 78.80 6.91
N GLY A 296 7.93 78.53 8.09
CA GLY A 296 6.68 77.76 8.17
C GLY A 296 5.97 77.76 9.53
N ASP A 297 5.35 78.88 9.89
CA ASP A 297 4.67 79.10 11.19
C ASP A 297 3.32 78.36 11.35
N GLY A 298 2.95 77.94 12.57
CA GLY A 298 1.67 77.24 12.80
C GLY A 298 1.38 76.76 14.23
N PRO A 299 0.70 77.54 15.09
CA PRO A 299 0.43 77.18 16.49
C PRO A 299 -0.91 76.43 16.71
N GLY A 300 -0.89 75.37 17.54
CA GLY A 300 -2.09 74.60 17.93
C GLY A 300 -2.01 74.01 19.34
N SER A 301 -2.88 74.47 20.25
CA SER A 301 -2.75 74.23 21.70
C SER A 301 -3.44 72.97 22.24
N GLY A 302 -2.76 72.27 23.16
CA GLY A 302 -3.36 71.77 24.40
C GLY A 302 -3.64 70.26 24.54
N GLY A 303 -3.24 69.69 25.69
CA GLY A 303 -3.57 68.31 26.09
C GLY A 303 -2.84 67.89 27.37
N GLN A 304 -3.53 67.87 28.51
CA GLN A 304 -2.95 67.55 29.82
C GLN A 304 -2.81 66.02 30.05
N GLY A 305 -1.72 65.57 30.66
CA GLY A 305 -1.53 64.18 31.11
C GLY A 305 -0.39 64.06 32.13
N HIS A 306 -0.60 63.37 33.24
CA HIS A 306 0.29 63.46 34.41
C HIS A 306 0.74 62.09 34.95
N ARG A 307 2.09 61.91 35.04
CA ARG A 307 2.81 61.10 36.06
C ARG A 307 2.68 59.55 36.00
N PRO A 308 3.56 58.79 36.69
CA PRO A 308 4.99 59.04 36.90
C PRO A 308 5.90 57.80 36.73
N ARG A 309 7.08 58.03 36.14
CA ARG A 309 8.40 57.67 36.67
C ARG A 309 8.44 56.70 37.87
N SER A 310 8.84 55.45 37.63
CA SER A 310 9.57 54.61 38.60
C SER A 310 10.98 54.33 38.08
N THR A 311 11.95 54.12 38.98
CA THR A 311 13.38 54.17 38.62
C THR A 311 14.19 53.00 39.18
N GLN A 312 14.96 52.35 38.30
CA GLN A 312 16.38 52.06 38.52
C GLN A 312 16.73 51.11 39.69
N GLY A 313 16.54 49.80 39.49
CA GLY A 313 16.97 48.72 40.40
C GLY A 313 18.05 47.80 39.81
N ARG A 314 19.24 48.34 39.48
CA ARG A 314 20.29 47.64 38.71
C ARG A 314 21.27 46.86 39.60
N ARG A 315 21.34 45.51 39.47
CA ARG A 315 22.57 44.67 39.41
C ARG A 315 22.36 43.18 39.78
N GLY A 316 23.02 42.30 39.00
CA GLY A 316 23.83 41.22 39.56
C GLY A 316 23.14 39.90 39.93
N GLY A 317 22.97 39.02 38.96
CA GLY A 317 22.71 37.59 39.16
C GLY A 317 23.13 36.85 37.90
N GLY A 318 24.17 36.02 37.97
CA GLY A 318 24.88 35.51 36.79
C GLY A 318 23.95 34.80 35.81
N GLY A 319 23.79 35.38 34.62
CA GLY A 319 23.14 34.77 33.47
C GLY A 319 23.99 33.61 32.96
N GLY A 320 23.94 32.48 33.67
CA GLY A 320 24.46 31.22 33.20
C GLY A 320 23.62 30.74 32.04
N HIS A 321 23.87 31.29 30.85
CA HIS A 321 23.47 30.71 29.58
C HIS A 321 24.23 29.39 29.46
N GLY A 322 23.68 28.37 30.10
CA GLY A 322 24.02 26.99 29.83
C GLY A 322 23.60 26.74 28.40
N ASN A 323 24.54 26.99 27.47
CA ASN A 323 24.55 26.42 26.13
C ASN A 323 24.79 24.92 26.29
N GLY A 324 23.81 24.27 26.92
CA GLY A 324 23.76 22.84 27.15
C GLY A 324 23.47 22.22 25.81
N GLY A 325 24.53 22.02 25.03
CA GLY A 325 24.49 21.53 23.66
C GLY A 325 23.55 20.34 23.58
N ARG A 326 22.35 20.59 23.06
CA ARG A 326 21.44 19.52 22.67
C ARG A 326 22.22 18.69 21.65
N SER A 327 22.22 17.38 21.84
CA SER A 327 22.90 16.49 20.89
C SER A 327 22.41 16.84 19.49
N LEU A 328 23.31 17.21 18.58
CA LEU A 328 22.92 17.73 17.26
C LEU A 328 22.10 16.72 16.45
N LEU A 329 22.13 15.46 16.90
CA LEU A 329 21.23 14.38 16.53
C LEU A 329 20.74 13.73 17.85
N GLU A 330 19.43 13.74 18.10
CA GLU A 330 18.80 12.95 19.15
C GLU A 330 18.49 11.52 18.66
N ARG A 331 18.28 10.59 19.60
CA ARG A 331 18.04 9.16 19.28
C ARG A 331 16.62 8.94 18.77
N GLY A 332 16.39 9.36 17.53
CA GLY A 332 15.13 9.25 16.78
C GLY A 332 15.23 9.94 15.42
N ASP A 333 16.07 10.97 15.32
CA ASP A 333 16.19 11.83 14.12
C ASP A 333 16.53 11.07 12.85
N LEU A 334 17.38 10.03 12.92
CA LEU A 334 17.68 9.18 11.76
C LEU A 334 16.45 8.36 11.31
N GLN A 335 15.69 7.79 12.26
CA GLN A 335 14.48 7.04 11.93
C GLN A 335 13.39 7.96 11.38
N LEU A 336 13.25 9.17 11.94
CA LEU A 336 12.33 10.19 11.46
C LEU A 336 12.75 10.73 10.07
N THR A 337 14.05 10.90 9.82
CA THR A 337 14.58 11.31 8.51
C THR A 337 14.34 10.24 7.44
N VAL A 338 14.62 8.96 7.75
CA VAL A 338 14.31 7.85 6.84
C VAL A 338 12.80 7.74 6.63
N LEU A 339 11.97 7.92 7.66
CA LEU A 339 10.51 7.95 7.51
C LEU A 339 10.04 9.09 6.60
N ARG A 340 10.56 10.31 6.78
CA ARG A 340 10.25 11.44 5.89
C ARG A 340 10.60 11.12 4.44
N LEU A 341 11.81 10.60 4.18
CA LEU A 341 12.24 10.20 2.84
C LEU A 341 11.35 9.08 2.26
N LEU A 342 10.98 8.06 3.05
CA LEU A 342 10.04 7.02 2.64
C LEU A 342 8.65 7.59 2.30
N VAL A 343 8.20 8.65 2.98
CA VAL A 343 6.87 9.26 2.77
C VAL A 343 6.86 10.31 1.65
N SER A 344 7.97 11.03 1.41
CA SER A 344 8.04 12.13 0.43
C SER A 344 8.74 11.80 -0.88
N ASN A 345 9.52 10.71 -0.96
CA ASN A 345 10.27 10.33 -2.16
C ASN A 345 9.90 8.90 -2.62
N ASP A 346 9.33 8.79 -3.82
CA ASP A 346 8.88 7.53 -4.42
C ASP A 346 10.05 6.64 -4.89
N GLU A 347 11.16 7.20 -5.35
CA GLU A 347 12.36 6.45 -5.74
C GLU A 347 13.02 5.79 -4.51
N PHE A 348 13.16 6.55 -3.42
CA PHE A 348 13.69 6.08 -2.15
C PHE A 348 12.81 4.97 -1.57
N PHE A 349 11.50 5.16 -1.59
CA PHE A 349 10.54 4.13 -1.16
C PHE A 349 10.61 2.86 -2.04
N ALA A 350 10.65 3.01 -3.37
CA ALA A 350 10.77 1.88 -4.30
C ALA A 350 12.11 1.13 -4.12
N MET A 351 13.21 1.84 -3.86
CA MET A 351 14.52 1.26 -3.53
C MET A 351 14.41 0.39 -2.26
N PHE A 352 13.79 0.92 -1.19
CA PHE A 352 13.60 0.17 0.05
C PHE A 352 12.65 -1.02 -0.12
N LEU A 353 11.61 -0.92 -0.96
CA LEU A 353 10.78 -2.08 -1.34
C LEU A 353 11.56 -3.16 -2.09
N LYS A 354 12.52 -2.79 -2.97
CA LYS A 354 13.39 -3.76 -3.65
C LYS A 354 14.26 -4.55 -2.66
N LEU A 355 14.72 -3.92 -1.57
CA LEU A 355 15.62 -4.52 -0.55
C LEU A 355 14.96 -5.51 0.42
N LEU A 356 13.65 -5.42 0.64
CA LEU A 356 12.95 -6.28 1.60
C LEU A 356 12.74 -7.71 1.08
N ALA A 357 12.56 -8.69 1.97
CA ALA A 357 12.27 -10.06 1.58
C ALA A 357 10.81 -10.22 1.11
N PRO A 358 10.50 -11.18 0.20
CA PRO A 358 9.13 -11.37 -0.30
C PRO A 358 8.06 -11.68 0.76
N TYR A 359 8.46 -12.07 1.97
CA TYR A 359 7.57 -12.35 3.11
C TYR A 359 7.38 -11.16 4.06
N ASP A 360 8.10 -10.06 3.88
CA ASP A 360 7.97 -8.85 4.72
C ASP A 360 6.71 -8.07 4.33
N LYS A 361 6.07 -7.41 5.30
CA LYS A 361 4.70 -6.87 5.14
C LYS A 361 4.56 -5.82 4.05
N ALA A 362 5.62 -5.06 3.79
CA ALA A 362 5.62 -4.08 2.70
C ALA A 362 5.68 -4.72 1.29
N ARG A 363 6.06 -6.01 1.17
CA ARG A 363 6.06 -6.78 -0.09
C ARG A 363 4.96 -7.84 -0.19
N ASP A 364 4.30 -8.17 0.92
CA ASP A 364 3.26 -9.19 1.00
C ASP A 364 2.01 -8.79 0.16
N PRO A 365 1.75 -9.43 -1.00
CA PRO A 365 0.72 -8.98 -1.93
C PRO A 365 -0.69 -9.14 -1.34
N TYR A 366 -0.89 -10.12 -0.46
CA TYR A 366 -2.17 -10.34 0.21
C TYR A 366 -2.48 -9.22 1.22
N ARG A 367 -1.44 -8.71 1.89
CA ARG A 367 -1.55 -7.52 2.75
C ARG A 367 -1.85 -6.26 1.95
N LYS A 368 -1.27 -6.08 0.76
CA LYS A 368 -1.59 -4.94 -0.12
C LYS A 368 -3.01 -4.99 -0.69
N ILE A 369 -3.48 -6.18 -1.07
CA ILE A 369 -4.88 -6.38 -1.46
C ILE A 369 -5.84 -6.11 -0.27
N GLN A 370 -5.50 -6.55 0.95
CA GLN A 370 -6.26 -6.21 2.16
C GLN A 370 -6.32 -4.69 2.38
N GLN A 371 -5.18 -3.98 2.28
CA GLN A 371 -5.11 -2.52 2.42
C GLN A 371 -5.94 -1.78 1.36
N ARG A 372 -6.00 -2.30 0.12
CA ARG A 372 -6.88 -1.75 -0.93
C ARG A 372 -8.35 -1.91 -0.59
N VAL A 373 -8.75 -3.04 -0.02
CA VAL A 373 -10.14 -3.24 0.44
C VAL A 373 -10.46 -2.39 1.67
N GLU A 374 -9.53 -2.25 2.62
CA GLU A 374 -9.65 -1.31 3.75
C GLU A 374 -9.95 0.10 3.24
N TYR A 375 -9.16 0.63 2.29
CA TYR A 375 -9.38 1.94 1.68
C TYR A 375 -10.75 2.09 1.00
N VAL A 376 -11.14 1.11 0.17
CA VAL A 376 -12.42 1.12 -0.55
C VAL A 376 -13.62 1.07 0.42
N LEU A 377 -13.49 0.38 1.55
CA LEU A 377 -14.50 0.33 2.61
C LEU A 377 -14.54 1.64 3.44
N GLU A 378 -13.40 2.30 3.64
CA GLU A 378 -13.33 3.64 4.25
C GLU A 378 -13.98 4.70 3.36
N VAL A 379 -13.75 4.67 2.03
CA VAL A 379 -14.42 5.55 1.06
C VAL A 379 -15.95 5.38 1.11
N LEU A 380 -16.43 4.12 1.19
CA LEU A 380 -17.86 3.82 1.36
C LEU A 380 -18.44 4.39 2.66
N LEU A 381 -17.66 4.47 3.74
CA LEU A 381 -18.07 5.07 5.02
C LEU A 381 -18.00 6.60 4.99
N ALA A 382 -16.98 7.19 4.38
CA ALA A 382 -16.84 8.63 4.22
C ALA A 382 -18.00 9.24 3.42
N GLY A 383 -18.42 8.58 2.32
CA GLY A 383 -19.58 8.99 1.53
C GLY A 383 -20.89 9.04 2.33
N GLN A 384 -21.08 8.15 3.31
CA GLN A 384 -22.25 8.19 4.21
C GLN A 384 -22.25 9.42 5.12
N GLY A 385 -21.07 9.92 5.50
CA GLY A 385 -20.91 11.13 6.30
C GLY A 385 -21.30 12.39 5.53
N ALA A 386 -20.75 12.56 4.32
CA ALA A 386 -20.99 13.73 3.47
C ALA A 386 -22.48 13.90 3.10
N VAL A 387 -23.13 12.83 2.65
CA VAL A 387 -24.57 12.83 2.31
C VAL A 387 -25.44 13.23 3.51
N ARG A 388 -25.04 12.82 4.73
CA ARG A 388 -25.79 13.16 5.95
C ARG A 388 -25.59 14.61 6.41
N ALA A 389 -24.46 15.24 6.09
CA ALA A 389 -24.22 16.64 6.40
C ALA A 389 -24.98 17.58 5.45
N GLY A 390 -24.96 17.30 4.14
CA GLY A 390 -25.64 18.14 3.13
C GLY A 390 -27.17 18.12 3.18
N ALA A 391 -27.78 17.19 3.91
CA ALA A 391 -29.23 17.01 3.98
C ALA A 391 -29.95 17.90 5.02
N VAL A 392 -29.24 18.82 5.70
CA VAL A 392 -29.78 19.61 6.83
C VAL A 392 -29.94 21.10 6.50
N THR A 393 -29.41 21.58 5.37
CA THR A 393 -29.74 22.91 4.83
C THR A 393 -31.05 22.86 4.05
N GLU A 394 -32.18 23.03 4.75
CA GLU A 394 -33.44 23.34 4.08
C GLU A 394 -33.33 24.70 3.35
N PRO A 395 -33.94 24.86 2.15
CA PRO A 395 -33.97 26.13 1.46
C PRO A 395 -34.91 27.09 2.20
N GLY A 396 -34.35 27.96 3.05
CA GLY A 396 -35.11 28.96 3.80
C GLY A 396 -35.85 29.93 2.87
N GLU A 397 -37.18 29.79 2.79
CA GLU A 397 -38.02 30.66 1.97
C GLU A 397 -38.05 32.10 2.51
N GLY A 398 -37.27 32.97 1.87
CA GLY A 398 -37.62 34.38 1.68
C GLY A 398 -37.28 35.36 2.81
N ALA A 399 -36.32 36.24 2.51
CA ALA A 399 -36.45 37.67 2.77
C ALA A 399 -35.73 38.44 1.64
N GLY A 400 -36.41 39.40 1.03
CA GLY A 400 -35.84 40.19 -0.08
C GLY A 400 -34.87 41.27 0.41
N GLY A 401 -33.85 41.56 -0.39
CA GLY A 401 -32.85 42.60 -0.12
C GLY A 401 -32.18 43.10 -1.39
N GLU A 402 -32.85 44.00 -2.11
CA GLU A 402 -32.23 44.74 -3.22
C GLU A 402 -31.27 45.81 -2.66
N GLY A 403 -30.01 45.81 -3.10
CA GLY A 403 -29.13 46.96 -2.82
C GLY A 403 -27.63 46.73 -3.01
N GLY A 404 -27.00 47.66 -3.75
CA GLY A 404 -25.55 47.94 -3.66
C GLY A 404 -24.64 47.06 -4.53
N GLY A 405 -24.17 47.60 -5.66
CA GLY A 405 -23.03 47.04 -6.39
C GLY A 405 -21.70 47.62 -5.89
N GLY A 406 -20.63 46.83 -6.02
CA GLY A 406 -19.25 47.25 -5.78
C GLY A 406 -18.30 46.28 -6.50
N GLY A 407 -17.47 46.80 -7.40
CA GLY A 407 -16.54 45.97 -8.17
C GLY A 407 -15.26 45.64 -7.38
N GLY A 408 -14.77 44.42 -7.52
CA GLY A 408 -13.53 43.94 -6.91
C GLY A 408 -13.15 42.57 -7.45
N GLU A 409 -12.40 42.56 -8.55
CA GLU A 409 -11.89 41.31 -9.14
C GLU A 409 -10.69 40.80 -8.31
N VAL A 410 -10.86 39.66 -7.64
CA VAL A 410 -9.77 38.89 -7.05
C VAL A 410 -9.96 37.42 -7.43
N PRO A 411 -9.05 36.80 -8.21
CA PRO A 411 -9.12 35.39 -8.54
C PRO A 411 -8.55 34.54 -7.39
N GLU A 412 -9.38 34.23 -6.40
CA GLU A 412 -9.00 33.32 -5.32
C GLU A 412 -9.27 31.85 -5.73
N ASP A 413 -8.20 31.10 -6.02
CA ASP A 413 -8.22 29.70 -6.49
C ASP A 413 -8.75 28.73 -5.42
N THR A 414 -10.05 28.79 -5.18
CA THR A 414 -10.73 27.95 -4.19
C THR A 414 -10.95 26.55 -4.76
N LEU A 415 -9.94 25.69 -4.62
CA LEU A 415 -9.95 24.27 -5.03
C LEU A 415 -10.91 23.40 -4.17
N SER A 416 -12.19 23.74 -4.21
CA SER A 416 -13.27 23.05 -3.51
C SER A 416 -13.67 21.76 -4.22
N GLU A 417 -13.48 20.65 -3.52
CA GLU A 417 -14.10 19.33 -3.78
C GLU A 417 -14.05 18.85 -5.24
N THR A 418 -12.87 18.38 -5.67
CA THR A 418 -12.68 17.57 -6.88
C THR A 418 -13.31 16.16 -6.78
N THR A 419 -14.44 16.02 -6.08
CA THR A 419 -15.35 14.87 -6.15
C THR A 419 -16.04 14.94 -7.51
N THR A 420 -15.30 14.60 -8.57
CA THR A 420 -15.81 14.62 -9.95
C THR A 420 -17.02 13.70 -10.04
N ARG A 421 -18.20 14.31 -10.18
CA ARG A 421 -19.49 13.63 -10.32
C ARG A 421 -19.41 12.56 -11.40
N THR A 422 -19.31 11.29 -10.99
CA THR A 422 -19.41 10.13 -11.86
C THR A 422 -20.80 10.14 -12.50
N SER A 423 -20.86 10.49 -13.78
CA SER A 423 -22.10 10.73 -14.52
C SER A 423 -22.83 9.46 -14.97
N ASN A 424 -22.46 8.30 -14.40
CA ASN A 424 -23.16 7.04 -14.51
C ASN A 424 -23.55 6.55 -13.10
N THR A 425 -24.80 6.10 -12.96
CA THR A 425 -25.47 5.89 -11.67
C THR A 425 -25.12 4.57 -10.98
N GLU A 426 -23.86 4.12 -11.05
CA GLU A 426 -23.41 3.00 -10.23
C GLU A 426 -23.33 3.46 -8.76
N THR A 427 -24.06 2.80 -7.87
CA THR A 427 -24.04 3.19 -6.44
C THR A 427 -22.66 2.90 -5.85
N VAL A 428 -22.24 3.69 -4.85
CA VAL A 428 -20.96 3.47 -4.16
C VAL A 428 -20.88 2.04 -3.60
N VAL A 429 -22.01 1.45 -3.20
CA VAL A 429 -22.14 0.05 -2.76
C VAL A 429 -21.79 -0.94 -3.89
N ALA A 430 -22.26 -0.70 -5.13
CA ALA A 430 -21.98 -1.54 -6.28
C ALA A 430 -20.53 -1.42 -6.75
N TRP A 431 -19.98 -0.20 -6.77
CA TRP A 431 -18.56 0.05 -7.01
C TRP A 431 -17.66 -0.65 -5.97
N THR A 432 -17.95 -0.47 -4.68
CA THR A 432 -17.24 -1.16 -3.60
C THR A 432 -17.37 -2.68 -3.71
N ALA A 433 -18.54 -3.21 -4.08
CA ALA A 433 -18.72 -4.64 -4.30
C ALA A 433 -17.80 -5.19 -5.40
N ARG A 434 -17.75 -4.53 -6.57
CA ARG A 434 -16.84 -4.91 -7.67
C ARG A 434 -15.38 -4.91 -7.21
N HIS A 435 -14.96 -3.90 -6.45
CA HIS A 435 -13.58 -3.83 -5.93
C HIS A 435 -13.26 -4.90 -4.89
N VAL A 436 -14.22 -5.29 -4.05
CA VAL A 436 -14.08 -6.41 -3.10
C VAL A 436 -14.04 -7.76 -3.84
N GLU A 437 -14.87 -7.93 -4.88
CA GLU A 437 -14.88 -9.12 -5.75
C GLU A 437 -13.53 -9.26 -6.48
N ASN A 438 -13.10 -8.22 -7.20
CA ASN A 438 -11.80 -8.18 -7.89
C ASN A 438 -10.61 -8.38 -6.93
N ALA A 439 -10.69 -7.91 -5.68
CA ALA A 439 -9.66 -8.14 -4.67
C ALA A 439 -9.57 -9.60 -4.23
N VAL A 440 -10.71 -10.22 -3.92
CA VAL A 440 -10.77 -11.64 -3.55
C VAL A 440 -10.37 -12.53 -4.72
N GLU A 441 -10.72 -12.15 -5.95
CA GLU A 441 -10.31 -12.84 -7.17
C GLU A 441 -8.79 -12.75 -7.40
N GLN A 442 -8.17 -11.58 -7.22
CA GLN A 442 -6.70 -11.46 -7.26
C GLN A 442 -6.01 -12.32 -6.19
N ILE A 443 -6.59 -12.48 -4.99
CA ILE A 443 -6.09 -13.44 -3.98
C ILE A 443 -6.23 -14.89 -4.49
N ARG A 444 -7.35 -15.24 -5.13
CA ARG A 444 -7.59 -16.57 -5.71
C ARG A 444 -6.58 -16.90 -6.81
N LEU A 445 -6.33 -15.96 -7.72
CA LEU A 445 -5.36 -16.11 -8.81
C LEU A 445 -3.91 -16.23 -8.29
N LEU A 446 -3.49 -15.38 -7.33
CA LEU A 446 -2.15 -15.46 -6.72
C LEU A 446 -1.89 -16.78 -5.97
N LEU A 447 -2.93 -17.44 -5.46
CA LEU A 447 -2.85 -18.77 -4.86
C LEU A 447 -2.78 -19.89 -5.92
N GLN A 448 -3.39 -19.69 -7.10
CA GLN A 448 -3.40 -20.67 -8.19
C GLN A 448 -2.13 -20.61 -9.07
N GLN A 449 -1.59 -19.42 -9.35
CA GLN A 449 -0.41 -19.19 -10.20
C GLN A 449 0.88 -19.91 -9.74
N GLN A 450 0.93 -20.46 -8.53
CA GLN A 450 2.11 -21.17 -8.01
C GLN A 450 2.07 -22.67 -8.32
N ILE A 451 0.89 -23.21 -8.68
CA ILE A 451 0.68 -24.61 -9.11
C ILE A 451 1.61 -24.90 -10.31
N PRO A 452 2.35 -26.02 -10.34
CA PRO A 452 2.21 -27.23 -9.51
C PRO A 452 2.78 -27.15 -8.10
N ARG A 453 3.51 -26.09 -7.73
CA ARG A 453 4.09 -25.94 -6.38
C ARG A 453 3.06 -25.29 -5.44
N PRO A 454 2.62 -25.97 -4.36
CA PRO A 454 1.68 -25.34 -3.42
C PRO A 454 2.30 -24.06 -2.83
N PRO A 455 1.54 -22.95 -2.72
CA PRO A 455 2.10 -21.69 -2.26
C PRO A 455 2.79 -21.79 -0.90
N ALA A 456 3.85 -21.01 -0.72
CA ALA A 456 4.64 -21.02 0.51
C ALA A 456 3.75 -20.85 1.76
N ALA A 457 4.10 -21.52 2.86
CA ALA A 457 3.23 -21.55 4.06
C ALA A 457 2.97 -20.16 4.68
N TRP A 458 3.85 -19.18 4.46
CA TRP A 458 3.62 -17.78 4.84
C TRP A 458 2.59 -17.11 3.92
N ALA A 459 2.64 -17.37 2.60
CA ALA A 459 1.72 -16.82 1.61
C ALA A 459 0.30 -17.34 1.82
N ARG A 460 0.12 -18.66 2.02
CA ARG A 460 -1.20 -19.25 2.36
C ARG A 460 -1.77 -18.68 3.65
N ARG A 461 -0.92 -18.44 4.66
CA ARG A 461 -1.31 -17.80 5.93
C ARG A 461 -1.76 -16.36 5.73
N SER A 462 -1.04 -15.56 4.93
CA SER A 462 -1.40 -14.16 4.71
C SER A 462 -2.63 -14.01 3.81
N ALA A 463 -2.76 -14.83 2.76
CA ALA A 463 -3.98 -14.95 1.97
C ALA A 463 -5.19 -15.30 2.84
N GLY A 464 -5.05 -16.28 3.73
CA GLY A 464 -6.11 -16.67 4.69
C GLY A 464 -6.47 -15.54 5.64
N ARG A 465 -5.48 -14.78 6.12
CA ARG A 465 -5.72 -13.60 6.96
C ARG A 465 -6.49 -12.52 6.21
N ALA A 466 -6.07 -12.17 5.00
CA ALA A 466 -6.70 -11.16 4.17
C ALA A 466 -8.17 -11.53 3.88
N LEU A 467 -8.42 -12.78 3.45
CA LEU A 467 -9.79 -13.26 3.18
C LEU A 467 -10.66 -13.27 4.44
N VAL A 468 -10.14 -13.74 5.58
CA VAL A 468 -10.88 -13.76 6.86
C VAL A 468 -11.13 -12.33 7.39
N TRP A 469 -10.20 -11.41 7.17
CA TRP A 469 -10.37 -9.98 7.50
C TRP A 469 -11.47 -9.35 6.62
N ILE A 470 -11.42 -9.52 5.29
CA ILE A 470 -12.43 -9.01 4.35
C ILE A 470 -13.81 -9.55 4.75
N PHE A 471 -13.89 -10.87 4.97
CA PHE A 471 -15.14 -11.54 5.35
C PHE A 471 -15.68 -11.04 6.70
N HIS A 472 -14.80 -10.80 7.69
CA HIS A 472 -15.18 -10.17 8.96
C HIS A 472 -15.70 -8.73 8.77
N ALA A 473 -15.01 -7.89 8.00
CA ALA A 473 -15.43 -6.52 7.76
C ALA A 473 -16.83 -6.45 7.13
N LEU A 474 -17.06 -7.20 6.06
CA LEU A 474 -18.38 -7.29 5.40
C LEU A 474 -19.50 -7.72 6.37
N VAL A 475 -19.24 -8.73 7.21
CA VAL A 475 -20.24 -9.38 8.06
C VAL A 475 -20.55 -8.59 9.35
N PHE A 476 -19.55 -7.91 9.93
CA PHE A 476 -19.68 -7.21 11.22
C PHE A 476 -19.81 -5.68 11.09
N GLN A 477 -19.16 -5.07 10.09
CA GLN A 477 -19.10 -3.61 9.94
C GLN A 477 -20.05 -3.11 8.84
N HIS A 478 -20.11 -3.79 7.69
CA HIS A 478 -20.82 -3.30 6.48
C HIS A 478 -22.18 -3.97 6.20
N ASN A 479 -22.75 -4.73 7.15
CA ASN A 479 -24.19 -5.09 7.10
C ASN A 479 -25.07 -3.94 7.63
N ARG A 480 -25.13 -2.85 6.87
CA ARG A 480 -26.00 -1.68 7.09
C ARG A 480 -26.41 -1.10 5.74
N ASP A 481 -27.62 -0.56 5.68
CA ASP A 481 -28.12 0.16 4.51
C ASP A 481 -27.50 1.57 4.46
N VAL A 482 -26.82 1.87 3.36
CA VAL A 482 -26.37 3.22 2.97
C VAL A 482 -27.60 4.07 2.62
N PRO A 483 -27.66 5.35 3.03
CA PRO A 483 -28.70 6.28 2.58
C PRO A 483 -28.50 6.62 1.09
N VAL A 484 -29.22 5.90 0.23
CA VAL A 484 -29.33 6.13 -1.22
C VAL A 484 -30.75 6.62 -1.54
N HIS A 485 -30.96 7.20 -2.72
CA HIS A 485 -32.25 7.68 -3.20
C HIS A 485 -33.40 6.67 -3.02
N ALA A 486 -34.60 7.20 -2.72
CA ALA A 486 -35.81 6.40 -2.54
C ALA A 486 -36.13 5.59 -3.81
N GLY A 487 -36.29 4.28 -3.65
CA GLY A 487 -36.52 3.33 -4.74
C GLY A 487 -35.35 2.38 -5.04
N ALA A 488 -34.12 2.68 -4.55
CA ALA A 488 -33.01 1.74 -4.66
C ALA A 488 -33.26 0.43 -3.87
N THR A 489 -32.84 -0.72 -4.43
CA THR A 489 -33.09 -2.04 -3.81
C THR A 489 -32.31 -2.21 -2.50
N GLN A 490 -32.49 -3.33 -1.80
CA GLN A 490 -31.63 -3.63 -0.64
C GLN A 490 -30.18 -3.93 -1.09
N ASP A 491 -29.98 -4.59 -2.23
CA ASP A 491 -28.65 -4.93 -2.76
C ASP A 491 -27.90 -3.71 -3.34
N ASP A 492 -28.60 -2.63 -3.68
CA ASP A 492 -27.97 -1.36 -4.10
C ASP A 492 -27.62 -0.44 -2.92
N ARG A 493 -28.16 -0.75 -1.73
CA ARG A 493 -27.99 0.01 -0.49
C ARG A 493 -27.11 -0.70 0.54
N ASN A 494 -27.02 -2.03 0.54
CA ASN A 494 -26.36 -2.80 1.59
C ASN A 494 -25.32 -3.77 1.01
N LEU A 495 -24.04 -3.46 1.26
CA LEU A 495 -22.89 -4.20 0.72
C LEU A 495 -22.90 -5.68 1.14
N TYR A 496 -23.27 -5.97 2.39
CA TYR A 496 -23.38 -7.34 2.88
C TYR A 496 -24.45 -8.13 2.11
N GLN A 497 -25.61 -7.53 1.81
CA GLN A 497 -26.69 -8.22 1.11
C GLN A 497 -26.32 -8.54 -0.34
N ARG A 498 -25.71 -7.56 -1.04
CA ARG A 498 -25.22 -7.70 -2.42
C ARG A 498 -24.22 -8.84 -2.59
N LEU A 499 -23.21 -8.90 -1.72
CA LEU A 499 -22.09 -9.85 -1.81
C LEU A 499 -22.43 -11.22 -1.18
N ILE A 500 -22.98 -11.23 0.04
CA ILE A 500 -23.13 -12.43 0.87
C ILE A 500 -24.60 -12.81 1.03
N GLY A 501 -25.43 -11.87 1.45
CA GLY A 501 -26.82 -12.07 1.88
C GLY A 501 -27.78 -12.53 0.78
N ASN A 502 -28.77 -11.70 0.42
CA ASN A 502 -29.94 -12.12 -0.36
C ASN A 502 -30.05 -11.46 -1.76
N ASN A 503 -28.95 -11.50 -2.53
CA ASN A 503 -28.93 -11.07 -3.93
C ASN A 503 -29.98 -11.86 -4.75
N ASN A 504 -31.07 -11.19 -5.13
CA ASN A 504 -32.26 -11.80 -5.75
C ASN A 504 -32.09 -12.16 -7.24
N ASN A 505 -30.90 -11.97 -7.83
CA ASN A 505 -30.62 -12.42 -9.19
C ASN A 505 -30.52 -13.95 -9.24
N ASN A 506 -31.65 -14.60 -9.53
CA ASN A 506 -31.79 -16.06 -9.65
C ASN A 506 -30.94 -16.73 -10.76
N ASN A 507 -30.17 -15.96 -11.55
CA ASN A 507 -29.17 -16.48 -12.48
C ASN A 507 -27.99 -17.08 -11.70
N SER A 508 -28.19 -18.31 -11.24
CA SER A 508 -27.45 -18.96 -10.15
C SER A 508 -26.12 -19.57 -10.57
N GLU A 509 -25.37 -18.90 -11.46
CA GLU A 509 -23.99 -19.25 -11.84
C GLU A 509 -22.95 -18.31 -11.22
N GLY A 510 -23.38 -17.22 -10.56
CA GLY A 510 -22.51 -16.35 -9.77
C GLY A 510 -21.88 -17.13 -8.60
N GLY A 511 -20.61 -17.49 -8.75
CA GLY A 511 -19.85 -18.30 -7.79
C GLY A 511 -19.73 -17.67 -6.40
N PHE A 512 -19.40 -18.50 -5.41
CA PHE A 512 -19.28 -18.07 -4.01
C PHE A 512 -17.91 -17.46 -3.74
N PHE A 513 -17.51 -16.43 -4.50
CA PHE A 513 -16.13 -15.91 -4.64
C PHE A 513 -15.25 -15.96 -3.36
N LEU A 514 -15.72 -15.44 -2.22
CA LEU A 514 -15.03 -15.54 -0.91
C LEU A 514 -14.81 -16.99 -0.43
N LEU A 515 -15.82 -17.85 -0.54
CA LEU A 515 -15.74 -19.25 -0.18
C LEU A 515 -14.90 -20.05 -1.18
N ASP A 516 -14.93 -19.70 -2.46
CA ASP A 516 -14.08 -20.29 -3.49
C ASP A 516 -12.59 -19.98 -3.27
N ALA A 517 -12.25 -18.75 -2.85
CA ALA A 517 -10.90 -18.42 -2.41
C ALA A 517 -10.51 -19.13 -1.09
N LEU A 518 -11.41 -19.20 -0.10
CA LEU A 518 -11.17 -19.90 1.17
C LEU A 518 -11.04 -21.42 1.01
N GLN A 519 -11.69 -22.02 0.01
CA GLN A 519 -11.60 -23.45 -0.31
C GLN A 519 -10.17 -23.88 -0.68
N LEU A 520 -9.34 -22.95 -1.19
CA LEU A 520 -7.91 -23.17 -1.45
C LEU A 520 -7.06 -23.20 -0.17
N LEU A 521 -7.64 -22.91 1.00
CA LEU A 521 -6.92 -22.66 2.27
C LEU A 521 -7.46 -23.49 3.45
N VAL A 522 -8.11 -24.64 3.19
CA VAL A 522 -8.62 -25.54 4.24
C VAL A 522 -7.55 -26.13 5.16
N ASP A 523 -6.26 -26.03 4.80
CA ASP A 523 -5.13 -26.38 5.67
C ASP A 523 -4.78 -25.27 6.70
N GLN A 524 -5.29 -24.05 6.53
CA GLN A 524 -5.06 -22.91 7.42
C GLN A 524 -5.96 -22.96 8.68
N VAL A 525 -5.98 -24.12 9.34
CA VAL A 525 -6.91 -24.50 10.43
C VAL A 525 -6.96 -23.53 11.63
N HIS A 526 -5.97 -22.64 11.77
CA HIS A 526 -5.92 -21.62 12.81
C HIS A 526 -6.98 -20.50 12.63
N PHE A 527 -7.49 -20.29 11.41
CA PHE A 527 -8.60 -19.35 11.17
C PHE A 527 -9.98 -19.93 11.50
N ARG A 528 -10.10 -21.25 11.74
CA ARG A 528 -11.40 -21.93 11.92
C ARG A 528 -12.28 -21.25 12.97
N THR A 529 -11.74 -20.91 14.13
CA THR A 529 -12.48 -20.26 15.23
C THR A 529 -13.00 -18.86 14.86
N GLN A 530 -12.33 -18.14 13.96
CA GLN A 530 -12.80 -16.84 13.44
C GLN A 530 -13.92 -17.06 12.40
N LEU A 531 -13.74 -18.00 11.48
CA LEU A 531 -14.78 -18.40 10.51
C LEU A 531 -16.04 -18.94 11.20
N GLU A 532 -15.93 -19.67 12.32
CA GLU A 532 -17.07 -20.15 13.12
C GLU A 532 -17.84 -18.97 13.77
N ARG A 533 -17.17 -17.88 14.17
CA ARG A 533 -17.83 -16.64 14.65
C ARG A 533 -18.48 -15.86 13.51
N ILE A 534 -17.81 -15.76 12.36
CA ILE A 534 -18.34 -15.14 11.14
C ILE A 534 -19.62 -15.87 10.70
N ARG A 535 -19.59 -17.21 10.63
CA ARG A 535 -20.74 -18.08 10.37
C ARG A 535 -21.92 -17.80 11.30
N GLN A 536 -21.69 -17.74 12.61
CA GLN A 536 -22.74 -17.42 13.59
C GLN A 536 -23.36 -16.03 13.34
N ARG A 537 -22.55 -15.04 12.94
CA ARG A 537 -23.06 -13.70 12.61
C ARG A 537 -23.84 -13.66 11.29
N ILE A 538 -23.40 -14.39 10.26
CA ILE A 538 -24.13 -14.58 9.00
C ILE A 538 -25.53 -15.17 9.26
N GLN A 539 -25.64 -16.15 10.16
CA GLN A 539 -26.94 -16.73 10.52
C GLN A 539 -27.91 -15.72 11.17
N VAL A 540 -27.41 -14.66 11.81
CA VAL A 540 -28.24 -13.56 12.35
C VAL A 540 -28.49 -12.45 11.31
N ASN A 541 -27.57 -12.23 10.38
CA ASN A 541 -27.67 -11.21 9.34
C ASN A 541 -28.59 -11.60 8.15
N GLY A 542 -28.87 -12.90 7.97
CA GLY A 542 -29.57 -13.45 6.80
C GLY A 542 -28.59 -13.87 5.68
N TYR A 543 -28.93 -14.94 4.94
CA TYR A 543 -28.03 -15.59 3.98
C TYR A 543 -28.77 -16.43 2.92
N ARG A 544 -28.14 -16.63 1.76
CA ARG A 544 -28.53 -17.68 0.79
C ARG A 544 -28.14 -19.06 1.31
N GLU A 545 -29.09 -19.97 1.46
CA GLU A 545 -28.89 -21.34 1.98
C GLU A 545 -27.69 -22.10 1.34
N PRO A 546 -27.49 -22.09 0.00
CA PRO A 546 -26.31 -22.71 -0.62
C PRO A 546 -24.96 -22.13 -0.15
N TYR A 547 -24.89 -20.83 0.17
CA TYR A 547 -23.68 -20.16 0.67
C TYR A 547 -23.27 -20.73 2.03
N MET A 548 -24.23 -20.84 2.96
CA MET A 548 -23.97 -21.38 4.30
C MET A 548 -23.61 -22.86 4.28
N ARG A 549 -24.22 -23.65 3.37
CA ARG A 549 -23.85 -25.05 3.16
C ARG A 549 -22.38 -25.21 2.75
N LYS A 550 -21.90 -24.39 1.81
CA LYS A 550 -20.49 -24.39 1.38
C LYS A 550 -19.54 -23.90 2.49
N LEU A 551 -19.96 -22.92 3.29
CA LEU A 551 -19.18 -22.49 4.46
C LEU A 551 -19.08 -23.59 5.54
N ASP A 552 -20.16 -24.34 5.78
CA ASP A 552 -20.15 -25.50 6.68
C ASP A 552 -19.28 -26.65 6.15
N GLU A 553 -19.27 -26.87 4.83
CA GLU A 553 -18.38 -27.85 4.18
C GLU A 553 -16.90 -27.47 4.36
N ILE A 554 -16.52 -26.22 4.05
CA ILE A 554 -15.16 -25.69 4.27
C ILE A 554 -14.75 -25.84 5.75
N LEU A 555 -15.65 -25.53 6.68
CA LEU A 555 -15.40 -25.71 8.11
C LEU A 555 -15.29 -27.19 8.53
N ALA A 556 -16.01 -28.10 7.90
CA ALA A 556 -15.85 -29.54 8.12
C ALA A 556 -14.49 -30.05 7.60
N GLN A 557 -14.09 -29.64 6.39
CA GLN A 557 -12.77 -29.95 5.83
C GLN A 557 -11.64 -29.39 6.71
N MET A 558 -11.77 -28.17 7.25
CA MET A 558 -10.84 -27.61 8.24
C MET A 558 -10.80 -28.38 9.57
N ARG A 559 -11.89 -29.04 9.98
CA ARG A 559 -11.89 -29.91 11.17
C ARG A 559 -11.19 -31.23 10.88
N GLU A 560 -11.39 -31.81 9.71
CA GLU A 560 -10.67 -33.03 9.29
C GLU A 560 -9.16 -32.76 9.15
N ALA A 561 -8.77 -31.67 8.48
CA ALA A 561 -7.38 -31.25 8.34
C ALA A 561 -6.70 -30.98 9.70
N ALA A 562 -7.45 -30.56 10.72
CA ALA A 562 -6.96 -30.40 12.09
C ALA A 562 -6.90 -31.71 12.88
N ALA A 563 -7.72 -32.72 12.51
CA ALA A 563 -7.78 -34.03 13.16
C ALA A 563 -6.76 -35.03 12.59
N ARG A 564 -6.34 -34.86 11.33
CA ARG A 564 -5.25 -35.65 10.73
C ARG A 564 -3.96 -35.46 11.55
N PRO A 565 -3.39 -36.53 12.14
CA PRO A 565 -2.19 -36.41 12.95
C PRO A 565 -1.01 -35.96 12.08
N ARG A 566 -0.15 -35.09 12.62
CA ARG A 566 1.05 -34.59 11.92
C ARG A 566 2.17 -35.65 11.78
N GLY A 567 1.99 -36.85 12.31
CA GLY A 567 2.89 -38.00 12.11
C GLY A 567 2.56 -38.72 10.80
N GLY A 568 3.57 -38.92 9.95
CA GLY A 568 3.38 -39.45 8.60
C GLY A 568 4.23 -38.74 7.54
N GLY A 569 4.87 -37.60 7.88
CA GLY A 569 6.01 -37.09 7.12
C GLY A 569 7.08 -38.18 7.08
N SER A 570 7.35 -38.70 5.87
CA SER A 570 8.29 -39.81 5.68
C SER A 570 9.72 -39.32 5.87
N ASP A 571 10.22 -39.42 7.10
CA ASP A 571 11.63 -39.71 7.30
C ASP A 571 11.91 -41.02 6.56
N SER A 572 12.50 -40.92 5.37
CA SER A 572 13.05 -42.05 4.62
C SER A 572 14.36 -42.52 5.26
N GLY A 573 14.28 -42.72 6.58
CA GLY A 573 15.32 -43.17 7.50
C GLY A 573 15.75 -44.59 7.16
N ASN A 574 16.53 -44.67 6.08
CA ASN A 574 17.27 -45.84 5.62
C ASN A 574 18.40 -46.16 6.60
N ARG A 575 18.03 -46.41 7.88
CA ARG A 575 18.91 -46.86 8.96
C ARG A 575 19.31 -48.31 8.68
N ARG A 576 20.22 -48.44 7.71
CA ARG A 576 21.02 -49.65 7.46
C ARG A 576 21.61 -50.12 8.79
N ARG A 577 21.45 -51.41 9.08
CA ARG A 577 22.01 -52.06 10.26
C ARG A 577 23.55 -52.05 10.20
N ARG A 578 24.16 -51.43 11.21
CA ARG A 578 25.55 -51.51 11.70
C ARG A 578 25.48 -51.16 13.19
N HIS A 579 25.93 -51.93 14.19
CA HIS A 579 26.76 -53.16 14.24
C HIS A 579 28.24 -52.91 13.85
N GLY A 580 29.19 -53.30 14.72
CA GLY A 580 30.18 -52.37 15.26
C GLY A 580 29.50 -51.53 16.35
N ASP A 581 29.66 -51.71 17.66
CA ASP A 581 30.75 -52.30 18.47
C ASP A 581 31.99 -51.39 18.57
N ASP A 582 32.69 -51.44 19.72
CA ASP A 582 33.83 -50.64 20.19
C ASP A 582 33.53 -49.13 20.52
N ASP A 583 34.11 -48.46 21.54
CA ASP A 583 34.52 -48.83 22.91
C ASP A 583 34.75 -47.54 23.77
N ASP A 584 34.70 -47.67 25.10
CA ASP A 584 35.38 -46.89 26.17
C ASP A 584 35.19 -45.36 26.41
N ASP A 585 35.59 -44.98 27.64
CA ASP A 585 36.00 -43.68 28.24
C ASP A 585 35.02 -42.49 28.44
N ASP A 586 34.51 -42.44 29.69
CA ASP A 586 34.75 -41.39 30.71
C ASP A 586 34.11 -39.97 30.71
N ASP A 587 33.45 -39.74 31.86
CA ASP A 587 33.47 -38.57 32.76
C ASP A 587 32.70 -37.25 32.52
N ASP A 588 32.49 -36.62 33.69
CA ASP A 588 31.94 -35.29 34.04
C ASP A 588 30.51 -34.92 33.56
N ASN A 589 29.47 -34.88 34.40
CA ASN A 589 29.23 -34.06 35.63
C ASN A 589 28.56 -32.69 35.33
N GLU A 590 27.27 -32.57 35.66
CA GLU A 590 26.77 -31.62 36.68
C GLU A 590 25.27 -31.85 37.00
N ASN A 591 24.81 -31.36 38.16
CA ASN A 591 23.47 -31.66 38.71
C ASN A 591 22.33 -30.78 38.14
N PRO A 592 21.09 -31.31 38.05
CA PRO A 592 19.89 -30.49 37.90
C PRO A 592 19.53 -29.78 39.22
N LEU A 593 18.98 -28.57 39.13
CA LEU A 593 18.50 -27.80 40.30
C LEU A 593 16.98 -27.98 40.51
N ASP A 594 16.59 -28.21 41.76
CA ASP A 594 15.19 -28.39 42.19
C ASP A 594 14.36 -27.08 42.16
N PRO A 595 13.06 -27.15 41.83
CA PRO A 595 12.10 -26.08 42.06
C PRO A 595 11.54 -26.12 43.51
N PRO A 596 11.41 -24.97 44.21
CA PRO A 596 11.04 -24.97 45.64
C PRO A 596 9.56 -25.27 45.93
N SER A 597 9.37 -26.31 46.75
CA SER A 597 8.38 -26.51 47.82
C SER A 597 7.00 -25.83 47.79
N ARG A 598 5.96 -26.64 47.91
CA ARG A 598 4.56 -26.25 48.19
C ARG A 598 4.40 -25.68 49.62
N GLY A 599 3.52 -24.68 49.77
CA GLY A 599 2.90 -24.31 51.05
C GLY A 599 1.44 -24.78 51.14
N PRO A 600 0.89 -25.08 52.34
CA PRO A 600 -0.48 -25.58 52.50
C PRO A 600 -1.50 -24.47 52.76
N VAL A 601 -2.72 -24.64 52.26
CA VAL A 601 -3.93 -23.89 52.68
C VAL A 601 -5.08 -24.87 52.89
N GLY A 602 -5.81 -24.72 54.00
CA GLY A 602 -6.90 -25.61 54.40
C GLY A 602 -8.21 -25.38 53.63
N GLY A 603 -9.14 -26.33 53.77
CA GLY A 603 -10.44 -26.30 53.09
C GLY A 603 -11.59 -25.65 53.89
N GLY A 604 -12.73 -25.50 53.22
CA GLY A 604 -13.98 -24.92 53.72
C GLY A 604 -14.55 -23.89 52.73
N GLY A 605 -15.86 -23.79 52.50
CA GLY A 605 -16.93 -24.66 53.02
C GLY A 605 -18.35 -24.11 52.79
N GLY A 606 -18.94 -24.36 51.62
CA GLY A 606 -20.38 -24.17 51.34
C GLY A 606 -20.89 -22.73 51.17
N GLY A 607 -22.20 -22.58 50.92
CA GLY A 607 -22.92 -21.30 51.06
C GLY A 607 -23.56 -20.68 49.81
N SER A 608 -24.60 -21.29 49.24
CA SER A 608 -25.44 -20.65 48.20
C SER A 608 -26.33 -19.53 48.79
N ARG A 609 -26.44 -18.36 48.13
CA ARG A 609 -27.66 -17.52 48.18
C ARG A 609 -27.72 -16.46 47.07
N SER A 610 -28.94 -15.95 46.84
CA SER A 610 -29.31 -14.96 45.80
C SER A 610 -29.81 -13.65 46.46
N GLY A 611 -29.61 -12.47 45.84
CA GLY A 611 -29.90 -11.19 46.54
C GLY A 611 -29.73 -9.83 45.84
N ARG A 612 -30.29 -9.64 44.63
CA ARG A 612 -31.04 -8.44 44.18
C ARG A 612 -30.67 -6.99 44.67
N MET A 613 -30.17 -6.17 43.72
CA MET A 613 -30.48 -4.72 43.45
C MET A 613 -30.00 -3.53 44.35
N ILE A 614 -29.85 -2.37 43.66
CA ILE A 614 -29.75 -0.94 44.08
C ILE A 614 -28.45 -0.48 44.80
N GLY A 615 -27.88 0.64 44.32
CA GLY A 615 -26.87 1.42 45.06
C GLY A 615 -26.05 2.41 44.21
N VAL A 616 -26.55 3.64 43.99
CA VAL A 616 -25.77 4.75 43.39
C VAL A 616 -24.97 5.48 44.47
N SER A 617 -23.70 5.81 44.21
CA SER A 617 -23.04 7.02 44.76
C SER A 617 -21.72 7.33 44.05
N VAL A 618 -21.51 8.62 43.77
CA VAL A 618 -20.22 9.24 43.39
C VAL A 618 -19.69 9.99 44.62
N PRO A 619 -18.36 10.09 44.81
CA PRO A 619 -17.83 11.39 45.20
C PRO A 619 -16.59 11.80 44.39
N ALA A 620 -16.49 13.11 44.12
CA ALA A 620 -15.24 13.72 43.70
C ALA A 620 -14.33 13.98 44.92
N GLY A 621 -13.00 14.04 44.73
CA GLY A 621 -12.04 14.33 45.80
C GLY A 621 -10.73 14.88 45.22
N ALA A 622 -10.34 16.08 45.64
CA ALA A 622 -9.21 16.82 45.07
C ALA A 622 -7.84 16.22 45.44
N GLY A 623 -6.84 16.45 44.57
CA GLY A 623 -5.50 15.89 44.71
C GLY A 623 -4.57 16.63 45.70
N SER A 624 -3.30 16.21 45.74
CA SER A 624 -2.19 16.97 46.35
C SER A 624 -0.84 16.55 45.80
N LYS A 625 0.14 17.48 45.84
CA LYS A 625 1.52 17.29 45.37
C LYS A 625 2.42 16.66 46.45
N ARG A 626 3.36 15.82 46.02
CA ARG A 626 4.71 15.55 46.60
C ARG A 626 5.48 14.78 45.52
N GLN A 627 6.66 15.16 45.01
CA GLN A 627 7.94 15.60 45.60
C GLN A 627 8.58 14.57 46.54
N GLY A 628 9.83 14.20 46.20
CA GLY A 628 10.63 13.12 46.80
C GLY A 628 11.22 12.20 45.71
N SER A 629 12.30 12.52 44.98
CA SER A 629 13.68 12.91 45.33
C SER A 629 14.55 11.80 45.94
N GLY A 630 15.64 11.41 45.25
CA GLY A 630 16.83 10.84 45.90
C GLY A 630 17.46 9.60 45.23
N THR A 631 18.74 9.72 44.85
CA THR A 631 19.71 8.65 44.50
C THR A 631 19.38 7.78 43.26
N GLY A 632 20.30 7.47 42.34
CA GLY A 632 21.69 7.92 42.17
C GLY A 632 22.73 6.83 42.49
N ARG A 633 23.25 6.17 41.46
CA ARG A 633 24.51 5.41 41.47
C ARG A 633 25.17 5.44 40.10
N SER A 634 26.49 5.32 40.09
CA SER A 634 27.37 5.41 38.92
C SER A 634 28.06 4.06 38.66
N SER A 635 28.95 4.01 37.66
CA SER A 635 29.89 2.92 37.30
C SER A 635 29.24 1.66 36.66
N ASP A 636 29.87 0.96 35.70
CA ASP A 636 30.96 1.41 34.82
C ASP A 636 31.07 0.63 33.49
N ARG A 637 31.79 1.30 32.58
CA ARG A 637 32.48 0.87 31.35
C ARG A 637 32.87 -0.62 31.22
N ALA A 638 32.44 -1.25 30.12
CA ALA A 638 33.14 -2.42 29.53
C ALA A 638 32.95 -2.50 28.00
N THR A 639 33.95 -2.08 27.22
CA THR A 639 34.03 -2.35 25.77
C THR A 639 34.88 -3.59 25.50
N LYS A 640 34.48 -4.43 24.53
CA LYS A 640 35.30 -5.57 24.09
C LYS A 640 35.26 -5.73 22.56
N ARG A 641 36.35 -5.30 21.90
CA ARG A 641 36.68 -5.70 20.53
C ARG A 641 37.33 -7.09 20.56
N MET A 642 36.95 -7.96 19.63
CA MET A 642 37.78 -8.97 18.93
C MET A 642 36.85 -9.86 18.08
N ARG A 643 37.25 -10.34 16.89
CA ARG A 643 38.48 -10.05 16.14
C ARG A 643 38.22 -10.14 14.64
#